data_AF-A0A2V7MGW6-F1
#
_entry.id   AF-A0A2V7MGW6-F1
#
_cell.length_a   1.000
_cell.length_b   1.000
_cell.length_c   1.000
_cell.angle_alpha   90.00
_cell.angle_beta   90.00
_cell.angle_gamma   90.00
#
_symmetry.space_group_name_H-M   'P 1'
#
loop_
_entity.id
_entity.type
_entity.pdbx_description
1 polymer ?
#
loop_
_entity_poly.entity_id
_entity_poly.type
_entity_poly.pdbx_seq_one_letter_code
_entity_poly.pdbx_strand_id
1 'polypeptide(L)'
;MQIVTSPPSVTLDPYQTQQFLAYGRTQAGDSVAVVVSWSVSGGTITSGGLYAADTNVGTYQVTATAQLAAMAPAAATTANTTASGSSTVKNRGPLTKVILSPVTASVLTGGTLQYAAYGRRKNGDSTSINVLYAASGGTITAAGLYTAGQTAGPYHVAATQSSGGTLTDTAAVTITTIPVASVTVSPTTASVPVGATRQFTAVTKDSAGNTLTGRGVTWASSNTAVATVSSGGVVGGKVAGSATITATSETKSSTAAVTVTNVPVTSVTVSPASASLLVGGTQQFIAVTKDSAGNMLTGRTVTWASSNTAVAVVSGSGLATGMAGGPATITATSEGQSGTAALTIAAASCVISSGAWQNVAIPSQAGAFEAQFDAIPTTANMNGVVGLSNGPAADWTNLAAIVRFDSAGTIDARNGGVYAATATIPYTAGTSYHFRLDVDLASHTYDIHVTPAGAAEQLLGNAFAFRTEQATVSVLNNLGLDANAGTATVCNVSVSPWTPPQPAPVASVTVSPAATSVSVGATVQLTATLKDASGNVLTGRSLTWASSTLGMATVSTGGLVTGVAVGAATITATSEGHTGSSAVTVTLVSDPTPLYTLGTGTNYYVAPSGSDANPCTAAAACYTMARVSQLMRPGDNAHFAAGNYTWTYSGNKVTKSGTASAPISYVSDTKWGAKVYGSGCDPIWNSGDYVQIINFDVTGNCSEGIGVNGNYNNVIGNRVHDLPGTGGYAAILADCCSYNLVGIRIIGNVVDNIAMGTGSNLIHGIYAAGPGSVIMNNIVTRASAACITHYHGSTRSIVSNNVVANCKYGIQIAADGAITSDDYTTVDNNIAVNNGRGIYEYPTAGPHNVYNNNIVYNNSTANSDLCCGGTQTGTITLTAAQFSALFVNYTGDMTGDYHLRSGAVAIDAGTLSCASGVTSCVPLLDFDGVPRPQGLAPDIGAYEWR
;
A
#
# COMPACT_ATOMS: atom_id res chain seq x y z
N MET A 1 88.39 -4.53 -39.34
CA MET A 1 87.40 -3.43 -39.23
C MET A 1 86.27 -3.91 -38.34
N GLN A 2 85.89 -3.14 -37.31
CA GLN A 2 84.76 -3.46 -36.42
C GLN A 2 83.52 -2.71 -36.90
N ILE A 3 82.34 -3.35 -36.92
CA ILE A 3 81.08 -2.64 -37.19
C ILE A 3 80.53 -2.11 -35.87
N VAL A 4 80.17 -0.82 -35.85
CA VAL A 4 79.58 -0.15 -34.70
C VAL A 4 78.19 0.34 -35.08
N THR A 5 77.20 -0.04 -34.28
CA THR A 5 75.82 0.43 -34.41
C THR A 5 75.52 1.53 -33.39
N SER A 6 74.73 2.52 -33.79
CA SER A 6 74.36 3.67 -32.96
C SER A 6 72.85 3.95 -33.06
N PRO A 7 72.15 4.20 -31.94
CA PRO A 7 72.67 4.13 -30.56
C PRO A 7 72.98 2.68 -30.14
N PRO A 8 73.89 2.44 -29.17
CA PRO A 8 74.25 1.08 -28.73
C PRO A 8 73.13 0.40 -27.94
N SER A 9 72.24 1.17 -27.32
CA SER A 9 70.98 0.66 -26.77
C SER A 9 69.88 1.72 -26.77
N VAL A 10 68.62 1.27 -26.79
CA VAL A 10 67.43 2.12 -26.71
C VAL A 10 66.33 1.38 -25.95
N THR A 11 65.44 2.11 -25.29
CA THR A 11 64.21 1.55 -24.71
C THR A 11 63.01 2.17 -25.41
N LEU A 12 62.11 1.34 -25.93
CA LEU A 12 60.96 1.76 -26.73
C LEU A 12 59.66 1.26 -26.13
N ASP A 13 58.61 2.07 -26.26
CA ASP A 13 57.22 1.64 -26.08
C ASP A 13 56.73 0.92 -27.35
N PRO A 14 55.65 0.10 -27.27
CA PRO A 14 55.10 -0.57 -28.43
C PRO A 14 54.80 0.40 -29.59
N TYR A 15 55.09 -0.06 -30.81
CA TYR A 15 54.92 0.67 -32.06
C TYR A 15 55.80 1.92 -32.25
N GLN A 16 56.65 2.28 -31.27
CA GLN A 16 57.66 3.31 -31.48
C GLN A 16 58.74 2.82 -32.43
N THR A 17 59.27 3.75 -33.22
CA THR A 17 60.37 3.48 -34.15
C THR A 17 61.66 4.15 -33.69
N GLN A 18 62.79 3.54 -34.04
CA GLN A 18 64.13 4.09 -33.79
C GLN A 18 65.01 3.86 -35.00
N GLN A 19 65.61 4.94 -35.50
CA GLN A 19 66.62 4.83 -36.55
C GLN A 19 67.94 4.36 -35.95
N PHE A 20 68.47 3.25 -36.45
CA PHE A 20 69.82 2.79 -36.18
C PHE A 20 70.73 3.11 -37.35
N LEU A 21 71.95 3.54 -37.04
CA LEU A 21 73.01 3.81 -38.00
C LEU A 21 74.15 2.83 -37.75
N ALA A 22 74.87 2.45 -38.79
CA ALA A 22 76.06 1.61 -38.69
C ALA A 22 77.24 2.25 -39.42
N TYR A 23 78.42 2.19 -38.81
CA TYR A 23 79.68 2.60 -39.42
C TYR A 23 80.79 1.61 -39.07
N GLY A 24 81.83 1.53 -39.90
CA GLY A 24 83.02 0.75 -39.63
C GLY A 24 84.01 1.54 -38.79
N ARG A 25 84.73 0.88 -37.87
CA ARG A 25 85.92 1.40 -37.19
C ARG A 25 87.16 0.69 -37.70
N THR A 26 88.14 1.47 -38.16
CA THR A 26 89.46 0.95 -38.55
C THR A 26 90.28 0.61 -37.30
N GLN A 27 91.41 -0.09 -37.47
CA GLN A 27 92.31 -0.43 -36.35
C GLN A 27 92.95 0.82 -35.71
N ALA A 28 93.05 1.92 -36.46
CA ALA A 28 93.52 3.22 -35.96
C ALA A 28 92.42 4.01 -35.20
N GLY A 29 91.17 3.54 -35.21
CA GLY A 29 90.04 4.16 -34.50
C GLY A 29 89.17 5.09 -35.36
N ASP A 30 89.52 5.33 -36.62
CA ASP A 30 88.75 6.17 -37.54
C ASP A 30 87.41 5.54 -37.92
N SER A 31 86.38 6.38 -38.09
CA SER A 31 85.04 5.94 -38.53
C SER A 31 84.92 6.03 -40.05
N VAL A 32 84.51 4.93 -40.69
CA VAL A 32 84.36 4.81 -42.15
C VAL A 32 82.95 4.34 -42.52
N ALA A 33 82.44 4.82 -43.66
CA ALA A 33 81.14 4.39 -44.17
C ALA A 33 81.20 2.92 -44.62
N VAL A 34 80.14 2.16 -44.33
CA VAL A 34 80.02 0.73 -44.67
C VAL A 34 78.61 0.44 -45.15
N VAL A 35 78.48 -0.46 -46.12
CA VAL A 35 77.18 -1.01 -46.54
C VAL A 35 76.89 -2.23 -45.67
N VAL A 36 75.72 -2.23 -45.01
CA VAL A 36 75.32 -3.28 -44.06
C VAL A 36 73.96 -3.86 -44.43
N SER A 37 73.73 -5.11 -44.05
CA SER A 37 72.39 -5.68 -43.92
C SER A 37 71.94 -5.67 -42.45
N TRP A 38 70.66 -5.41 -42.22
CA TRP A 38 70.06 -5.34 -40.88
C TRP A 38 69.27 -6.60 -40.54
N SER A 39 69.34 -7.04 -39.29
CA SER A 39 68.52 -8.14 -38.74
C SER A 39 68.13 -7.83 -37.30
N VAL A 40 67.01 -8.41 -36.84
CA VAL A 40 66.50 -8.22 -35.48
C VAL A 40 66.05 -9.53 -34.85
N SER A 41 66.20 -9.66 -33.53
CA SER A 41 65.70 -10.82 -32.77
C SER A 41 64.26 -10.66 -32.25
N GLY A 42 63.62 -9.52 -32.52
CA GLY A 42 62.22 -9.20 -32.24
C GLY A 42 61.88 -7.79 -32.75
N GLY A 43 60.60 -7.49 -32.98
CA GLY A 43 60.18 -6.31 -33.74
C GLY A 43 60.47 -6.42 -35.25
N THR A 44 60.46 -5.29 -35.96
CA THR A 44 60.82 -5.23 -37.39
C THR A 44 61.87 -4.15 -37.64
N ILE A 45 62.68 -4.30 -38.70
CA ILE A 45 63.64 -3.27 -39.13
C ILE A 45 63.63 -3.15 -40.65
N THR A 46 63.70 -1.92 -41.16
CA THR A 46 63.82 -1.68 -42.60
C THR A 46 65.26 -1.87 -43.09
N SER A 47 65.45 -2.02 -44.40
CA SER A 47 66.78 -2.06 -45.02
C SER A 47 67.61 -0.79 -44.78
N GLY A 48 66.95 0.34 -44.50
CA GLY A 48 67.58 1.60 -44.12
C GLY A 48 67.90 1.71 -42.61
N GLY A 49 67.61 0.71 -41.79
CA GLY A 49 67.93 0.69 -40.35
C GLY A 49 66.85 1.29 -39.42
N LEU A 50 65.64 1.56 -39.92
CA LEU A 50 64.53 2.03 -39.07
C LEU A 50 63.86 0.84 -38.38
N TYR A 51 64.09 0.70 -37.09
CA TYR A 51 63.50 -0.32 -36.23
C TYR A 51 62.09 0.10 -35.77
N ALA A 52 61.16 -0.85 -35.63
CA ALA A 52 59.84 -0.67 -35.01
C ALA A 52 59.59 -1.72 -33.92
N ALA A 53 59.23 -1.27 -32.72
CA ALA A 53 58.90 -2.15 -31.60
C ALA A 53 57.50 -2.77 -31.76
N ASP A 54 57.34 -4.04 -31.37
CA ASP A 54 56.04 -4.74 -31.35
C ASP A 54 55.37 -4.64 -29.96
N THR A 55 54.40 -5.50 -29.66
CA THR A 55 53.73 -5.54 -28.34
C THR A 55 54.37 -6.51 -27.35
N ASN A 56 55.42 -7.24 -27.75
CA ASN A 56 56.06 -8.26 -26.94
C ASN A 56 57.13 -7.63 -26.04
N VAL A 57 57.04 -7.92 -24.74
CA VAL A 57 58.05 -7.47 -23.78
C VAL A 57 59.32 -8.29 -23.98
N GLY A 58 60.46 -7.62 -24.07
CA GLY A 58 61.73 -8.32 -24.20
C GLY A 58 62.91 -7.39 -24.42
N THR A 59 64.09 -8.01 -24.45
CA THR A 59 65.33 -7.38 -24.87
C THR A 59 65.75 -8.01 -26.19
N TYR A 60 65.77 -7.19 -27.24
CA TYR A 60 66.01 -7.62 -28.61
C TYR A 60 67.32 -7.04 -29.13
N GLN A 61 67.99 -7.75 -30.02
CA GLN A 61 69.22 -7.30 -30.66
C GLN A 61 68.91 -6.81 -32.08
N VAL A 62 69.45 -5.63 -32.42
CA VAL A 62 69.46 -5.05 -33.76
C VAL A 62 70.88 -5.17 -34.29
N THR A 63 71.10 -6.03 -35.28
CA THR A 63 72.45 -6.37 -35.76
C THR A 63 72.66 -5.89 -37.18
N ALA A 64 73.72 -5.10 -37.39
CA ALA A 64 74.21 -4.69 -38.69
C ALA A 64 75.40 -5.57 -39.10
N THR A 65 75.35 -6.17 -40.28
CA THR A 65 76.41 -7.05 -40.80
C THR A 65 76.96 -6.53 -42.12
N ALA A 66 78.28 -6.39 -42.22
CA ALA A 66 79.00 -6.03 -43.45
C ALA A 66 79.86 -7.20 -43.95
N GLN A 67 79.98 -7.35 -45.27
CA GLN A 67 80.96 -8.24 -45.88
C GLN A 67 82.30 -7.51 -46.05
N LEU A 68 83.41 -8.12 -45.67
CA LEU A 68 84.76 -7.58 -45.84
C LEU A 68 85.44 -8.28 -47.02
N ALA A 69 85.86 -7.50 -48.02
CA ALA A 69 86.76 -8.01 -49.07
C ALA A 69 88.18 -8.11 -48.51
N ALA A 70 88.79 -9.30 -48.58
CA ALA A 70 90.15 -9.53 -48.12
C ALA A 70 91.17 -8.77 -49.00
N MET A 71 91.97 -7.89 -48.41
CA MET A 71 93.23 -7.45 -49.02
C MET A 71 94.38 -8.25 -48.40
N ALA A 72 94.84 -9.30 -49.08
CA ALA A 72 96.13 -9.94 -48.82
C ALA A 72 96.75 -10.44 -50.14
N PRO A 73 98.08 -10.39 -50.32
CA PRO A 73 98.74 -10.88 -51.52
C PRO A 73 98.78 -12.42 -51.55
N ALA A 74 98.60 -12.96 -52.76
CA ALA A 74 98.78 -14.34 -53.26
C ALA A 74 98.80 -15.52 -52.26
N ALA A 75 97.84 -16.43 -52.46
CA ALA A 75 97.71 -17.81 -51.94
C ALA A 75 97.02 -18.00 -50.56
N ALA A 76 95.71 -17.76 -50.52
CA ALA A 76 94.77 -18.47 -49.62
C ALA A 76 93.33 -18.34 -50.13
N THR A 77 92.53 -19.38 -49.94
CA THR A 77 91.11 -19.48 -50.30
C THR A 77 90.26 -18.33 -49.77
N THR A 78 89.37 -17.78 -50.60
CA THR A 78 88.42 -16.71 -50.27
C THR A 78 87.42 -17.15 -49.19
N ALA A 79 87.77 -16.99 -47.92
CA ALA A 79 86.81 -16.98 -46.84
C ALA A 79 86.17 -15.58 -46.79
N ASN A 80 84.88 -15.54 -47.10
CA ASN A 80 84.06 -14.34 -47.06
C ASN A 80 83.91 -13.90 -45.59
N THR A 81 84.81 -13.06 -45.11
CA THR A 81 84.83 -12.64 -43.69
C THR A 81 83.78 -11.57 -43.48
N THR A 82 82.76 -11.85 -42.68
CA THR A 82 81.75 -10.87 -42.27
C THR A 82 82.14 -10.25 -40.92
N ALA A 83 81.84 -8.96 -40.76
CA ALA A 83 81.93 -8.27 -39.48
C ALA A 83 80.55 -7.73 -39.10
N SER A 84 80.19 -7.83 -37.82
CA SER A 84 78.89 -7.39 -37.32
C SER A 84 79.02 -6.53 -36.06
N GLY A 85 78.06 -5.63 -35.87
CA GLY A 85 77.85 -4.85 -34.67
C GLY A 85 76.38 -4.91 -34.26
N SER A 86 76.10 -4.94 -32.96
CA SER A 86 74.74 -5.08 -32.45
C SER A 86 74.39 -4.00 -31.44
N SER A 87 73.16 -3.51 -31.53
CA SER A 87 72.53 -2.62 -30.57
C SER A 87 71.40 -3.33 -29.84
N THR A 88 71.17 -2.97 -28.58
CA THR A 88 70.13 -3.58 -27.75
C THR A 88 68.86 -2.71 -27.68
N VAL A 89 67.70 -3.27 -28.02
CA VAL A 89 66.39 -2.65 -27.83
C VAL A 89 65.67 -3.30 -26.65
N LYS A 90 65.25 -2.51 -25.66
CA LYS A 90 64.36 -2.97 -24.58
C LYS A 90 62.92 -2.52 -24.88
N ASN A 91 62.00 -3.46 -25.11
CA ASN A 91 60.57 -3.16 -25.31
C ASN A 91 59.81 -3.23 -23.98
N ARG A 92 59.12 -2.14 -23.60
CA ARG A 92 58.37 -2.04 -22.33
C ARG A 92 56.99 -2.73 -22.38
N GLY A 93 56.46 -3.04 -23.57
CA GLY A 93 55.12 -3.62 -23.72
C GLY A 93 53.97 -2.64 -23.43
N PRO A 94 52.71 -3.04 -23.73
CA PRO A 94 51.55 -2.15 -23.61
C PRO A 94 51.17 -1.87 -22.16
N LEU A 95 50.37 -0.81 -21.96
CA LEU A 95 49.66 -0.59 -20.71
C LEU A 95 48.68 -1.75 -20.46
N THR A 96 48.59 -2.21 -19.22
CA THR A 96 47.72 -3.33 -18.83
C THR A 96 46.72 -2.97 -17.74
N LYS A 97 47.03 -1.94 -16.92
CA LYS A 97 46.15 -1.46 -15.85
C LYS A 97 46.27 0.06 -15.69
N VAL A 98 45.16 0.70 -15.36
CA VAL A 98 45.16 1.96 -14.61
C VAL A 98 45.09 1.58 -13.12
N ILE A 99 45.77 2.33 -12.26
CA ILE A 99 45.69 2.18 -10.81
C ILE A 99 45.34 3.53 -10.21
N LEU A 100 44.24 3.57 -9.46
CA LEU A 100 43.73 4.73 -8.75
C LEU A 100 44.04 4.60 -7.25
N SER A 101 44.53 5.69 -6.65
CA SER A 101 44.89 5.73 -5.23
C SER A 101 44.36 7.02 -4.57
N PRO A 102 43.86 6.98 -3.32
CA PRO A 102 43.68 5.78 -2.49
C PRO A 102 42.55 4.87 -2.99
N VAL A 103 42.63 3.55 -2.73
CA VAL A 103 41.58 2.58 -3.17
C VAL A 103 40.29 2.66 -2.33
N THR A 104 40.40 3.11 -1.08
CA THR A 104 39.28 3.35 -0.16
C THR A 104 39.56 4.60 0.66
N ALA A 105 38.56 5.45 0.86
CA ALA A 105 38.68 6.61 1.74
C ALA A 105 37.35 6.98 2.41
N SER A 106 37.42 7.78 3.48
CA SER A 106 36.26 8.38 4.13
C SER A 106 36.48 9.89 4.24
N VAL A 107 35.47 10.67 3.85
CA VAL A 107 35.53 12.14 3.82
C VAL A 107 34.27 12.69 4.49
N LEU A 108 34.39 13.76 5.28
CA LEU A 108 33.20 14.43 5.82
C LEU A 108 32.45 15.17 4.69
N THR A 109 31.13 15.36 4.84
CA THR A 109 30.34 16.19 3.92
C THR A 109 31.00 17.55 3.67
N GLY A 110 31.21 17.91 2.40
CA GLY A 110 31.90 19.14 1.98
C GLY A 110 33.43 19.12 2.11
N GLY A 111 34.03 18.06 2.67
CA GLY A 111 35.48 17.89 2.74
C GLY A 111 36.11 17.49 1.39
N THR A 112 37.43 17.54 1.30
CA THR A 112 38.18 17.21 0.07
C THR A 112 39.18 16.09 0.28
N LEU A 113 39.51 15.39 -0.81
CA LEU A 113 40.49 14.30 -0.85
C LEU A 113 41.20 14.28 -2.21
N GLN A 114 42.51 14.10 -2.22
CA GLN A 114 43.30 14.01 -3.45
C GLN A 114 43.44 12.56 -3.92
N TYR A 115 42.98 12.30 -5.15
CA TYR A 115 43.24 11.06 -5.88
C TYR A 115 44.39 11.23 -6.87
N ALA A 116 45.12 10.13 -7.10
CA ALA A 116 46.16 10.04 -8.11
C ALA A 116 46.00 8.74 -8.91
N ALA A 117 46.24 8.81 -10.21
CA ALA A 117 46.20 7.67 -11.11
C ALA A 117 47.55 7.48 -11.81
N TYR A 118 47.95 6.22 -12.00
CA TYR A 118 49.11 5.87 -12.82
C TYR A 118 48.87 4.57 -13.59
N GLY A 119 49.62 4.35 -14.67
CA GLY A 119 49.52 3.14 -15.48
C GLY A 119 50.53 2.08 -15.05
N ARG A 120 50.15 0.80 -15.15
CA ARG A 120 51.11 -0.32 -15.12
C ARG A 120 51.23 -0.98 -16.48
N ARG A 121 52.47 -1.14 -16.93
CA ARG A 121 52.82 -1.82 -18.18
C ARG A 121 52.94 -3.33 -18.00
N LYS A 122 52.88 -4.07 -19.10
CA LYS A 122 52.98 -5.54 -19.12
C LYS A 122 54.29 -6.07 -18.51
N ASN A 123 55.36 -5.29 -18.58
CA ASN A 123 56.64 -5.62 -17.95
C ASN A 123 56.69 -5.32 -16.43
N GLY A 124 55.61 -4.79 -15.85
CA GLY A 124 55.49 -4.43 -14.43
C GLY A 124 55.83 -2.98 -14.11
N ASP A 125 56.38 -2.20 -15.06
CA ASP A 125 56.78 -0.81 -14.81
C ASP A 125 55.57 0.10 -14.58
N SER A 126 55.71 1.02 -13.63
CA SER A 126 54.77 2.12 -13.43
C SER A 126 55.14 3.30 -14.35
N THR A 127 54.12 3.92 -14.96
CA THR A 127 54.30 5.11 -15.81
C THR A 127 53.19 6.12 -15.54
N SER A 128 53.50 7.41 -15.70
CA SER A 128 52.47 8.44 -15.74
C SER A 128 51.56 8.25 -16.95
N ILE A 129 50.27 8.52 -16.77
CA ILE A 129 49.24 8.48 -17.82
C ILE A 129 48.26 9.63 -17.63
N ASN A 130 47.59 10.01 -18.71
CA ASN A 130 46.43 10.88 -18.65
C ASN A 130 45.18 10.04 -18.41
N VAL A 131 44.33 10.49 -17.47
CA VAL A 131 43.05 9.87 -17.16
C VAL A 131 41.93 10.90 -17.16
N LEU A 132 40.72 10.44 -17.45
CA LEU A 132 39.48 11.16 -17.17
C LEU A 132 38.93 10.65 -15.82
N TYR A 133 38.72 11.58 -14.89
CA TYR A 133 38.09 11.28 -13.60
C TYR A 133 36.58 11.41 -13.66
N ALA A 134 35.88 10.55 -12.94
CA ALA A 134 34.44 10.64 -12.68
C ALA A 134 34.14 10.23 -11.23
N ALA A 135 33.04 10.74 -10.66
CA ALA A 135 32.58 10.38 -9.32
C ALA A 135 31.08 10.08 -9.32
N SER A 136 30.65 9.06 -8.59
CA SER A 136 29.22 8.71 -8.44
C SER A 136 28.47 9.57 -7.41
N GLY A 137 29.20 10.41 -6.67
CA GLY A 137 28.66 11.46 -5.80
C GLY A 137 29.76 12.38 -5.29
N GLY A 138 29.42 13.64 -5.04
CA GLY A 138 30.41 14.72 -4.93
C GLY A 138 30.91 15.20 -6.30
N THR A 139 32.02 15.93 -6.34
CA THR A 139 32.66 16.37 -7.58
C THR A 139 34.13 16.00 -7.58
N ILE A 140 34.72 15.79 -8.75
CA ILE A 140 36.17 15.56 -8.89
C ILE A 140 36.73 16.38 -10.05
N THR A 141 37.86 17.03 -9.81
CA THR A 141 38.54 17.83 -10.84
C THR A 141 39.33 16.94 -11.81
N ALA A 142 39.71 17.48 -12.97
CA ALA A 142 40.62 16.81 -13.90
C ALA A 142 42.01 16.50 -13.28
N ALA A 143 42.38 17.20 -12.20
CA ALA A 143 43.61 16.95 -11.45
C ALA A 143 43.43 15.91 -10.32
N GLY A 144 42.26 15.29 -10.19
CA GLY A 144 41.98 14.25 -9.18
C GLY A 144 41.58 14.78 -7.79
N LEU A 145 41.31 16.09 -7.63
CA LEU A 145 40.82 16.62 -6.36
C LEU A 145 39.33 16.34 -6.21
N TYR A 146 38.97 15.42 -5.32
CA TYR A 146 37.60 15.07 -4.97
C TYR A 146 37.05 16.01 -3.88
N THR A 147 35.81 16.45 -4.03
CA THR A 147 35.02 17.22 -3.06
C THR A 147 33.76 16.44 -2.72
N ALA A 148 33.60 16.06 -1.46
CA ALA A 148 32.43 15.32 -0.98
C ALA A 148 31.15 16.17 -1.11
N GLY A 149 30.07 15.54 -1.58
CA GLY A 149 28.72 16.12 -1.55
C GLY A 149 28.15 16.23 -0.12
N GLN A 150 26.90 16.68 -0.03
CA GLN A 150 26.20 16.89 1.25
C GLN A 150 25.47 15.65 1.77
N THR A 151 25.36 14.60 0.95
CA THR A 151 24.67 13.35 1.29
C THR A 151 25.70 12.33 1.78
N ALA A 152 25.51 11.82 2.99
CA ALA A 152 26.34 10.73 3.51
C ALA A 152 26.00 9.41 2.80
N GLY A 153 27.00 8.58 2.55
CA GLY A 153 26.80 7.30 1.87
C GLY A 153 28.05 6.77 1.18
N PRO A 154 27.98 5.55 0.64
CA PRO A 154 29.04 4.99 -0.19
C PRO A 154 28.97 5.58 -1.61
N TYR A 155 30.13 6.01 -2.12
CA TYR A 155 30.32 6.52 -3.46
C TYR A 155 31.61 5.95 -4.05
N HIS A 156 31.85 6.23 -5.33
CA HIS A 156 33.03 5.76 -6.05
C HIS A 156 33.65 6.88 -6.88
N VAL A 157 34.96 6.85 -7.01
CA VAL A 157 35.74 7.65 -7.96
C VAL A 157 36.32 6.70 -8.99
N ALA A 158 36.17 7.01 -10.27
CA ALA A 158 36.74 6.25 -11.38
C ALA A 158 37.82 7.07 -12.10
N ALA A 159 38.87 6.39 -12.58
CA ALA A 159 39.90 6.96 -13.42
C ALA A 159 40.04 6.12 -14.69
N THR A 160 39.64 6.66 -15.84
CA THR A 160 39.66 5.97 -17.13
C THR A 160 40.77 6.55 -18.02
N GLN A 161 41.56 5.69 -18.65
CA GLN A 161 42.65 6.09 -19.55
C GLN A 161 42.12 7.03 -20.66
N SER A 162 42.79 8.17 -20.85
CA SER A 162 42.44 9.13 -21.92
C SER A 162 42.87 8.64 -23.32
N SER A 163 42.46 9.38 -24.36
CA SER A 163 42.86 9.15 -25.77
C SER A 163 42.42 7.80 -26.38
N GLY A 164 41.20 7.36 -26.07
CA GLY A 164 40.58 6.16 -26.69
C GLY A 164 40.97 4.83 -26.04
N GLY A 165 41.65 4.85 -24.90
CA GLY A 165 41.91 3.65 -24.09
C GLY A 165 40.65 3.19 -23.31
N THR A 166 40.56 1.89 -23.03
CA THR A 166 39.43 1.28 -22.29
C THR A 166 39.79 0.90 -20.86
N LEU A 167 41.04 1.09 -20.43
CA LEU A 167 41.49 0.74 -19.10
C LEU A 167 40.93 1.72 -18.07
N THR A 168 40.27 1.20 -17.04
CA THR A 168 39.69 1.98 -15.94
C THR A 168 39.99 1.32 -14.60
N ASP A 169 40.04 2.13 -13.55
CA ASP A 169 40.08 1.67 -12.16
C ASP A 169 39.13 2.50 -11.29
N THR A 170 38.59 1.89 -10.25
CA THR A 170 37.57 2.49 -9.37
C THR A 170 37.98 2.38 -7.91
N ALA A 171 37.87 3.48 -7.19
CA ALA A 171 38.11 3.56 -5.75
C ALA A 171 36.81 3.87 -5.01
N ALA A 172 36.64 3.30 -3.81
CA ALA A 172 35.50 3.62 -2.95
C ALA A 172 35.78 4.86 -2.09
N VAL A 173 34.76 5.70 -1.91
CA VAL A 173 34.78 6.83 -0.96
C VAL A 173 33.49 6.87 -0.19
N THR A 174 33.56 6.87 1.14
CA THR A 174 32.39 7.03 2.00
C THR A 174 32.29 8.48 2.47
N ILE A 175 31.19 9.14 2.14
CA ILE A 175 30.88 10.45 2.72
C ILE A 175 30.23 10.22 4.09
N THR A 176 30.76 10.87 5.12
CA THR A 176 30.25 10.78 6.50
C THR A 176 29.84 12.16 7.01
N THR A 177 28.94 12.21 7.99
CA THR A 177 28.64 13.45 8.73
C THR A 177 29.19 13.33 10.15
N ILE A 178 29.41 14.47 10.80
CA ILE A 178 29.70 14.49 12.23
C ILE A 178 28.44 14.02 12.98
N PRO A 179 28.47 12.98 13.83
CA PRO A 179 27.29 12.49 14.52
C PRO A 179 26.79 13.47 15.60
N VAL A 180 25.49 13.45 15.90
CA VAL A 180 24.93 14.18 17.04
C VAL A 180 25.36 13.49 18.35
N ALA A 181 26.07 14.23 19.20
CA ALA A 181 26.49 13.75 20.52
C ALA A 181 25.49 14.13 21.62
N SER A 182 24.82 15.28 21.50
CA SER A 182 23.81 15.72 22.47
C SER A 182 22.68 16.53 21.82
N VAL A 183 21.51 16.48 22.46
CA VAL A 183 20.34 17.33 22.19
C VAL A 183 20.02 18.10 23.46
N THR A 184 19.68 19.38 23.36
CA THR A 184 19.22 20.18 24.50
C THR A 184 17.89 20.86 24.16
N VAL A 185 16.89 20.67 25.01
CA VAL A 185 15.56 21.31 24.87
C VAL A 185 15.46 22.56 25.76
N SER A 186 14.90 23.65 25.21
CA SER A 186 14.62 24.88 25.94
C SER A 186 13.22 25.41 25.63
N PRO A 187 12.43 25.88 26.63
CA PRO A 187 12.74 25.81 28.07
C PRO A 187 12.71 24.35 28.59
N THR A 188 13.31 24.08 29.75
CA THR A 188 13.27 22.73 30.38
C THR A 188 11.96 22.46 31.13
N THR A 189 11.22 23.52 31.47
CA THR A 189 9.90 23.43 32.08
C THR A 189 8.96 24.52 31.54
N ALA A 190 7.66 24.26 31.41
CA ALA A 190 6.66 25.29 31.14
C ALA A 190 5.31 25.00 31.84
N SER A 191 4.62 26.08 32.24
CA SER A 191 3.20 26.03 32.62
C SER A 191 2.37 26.61 31.47
N VAL A 192 1.40 25.85 30.97
CA VAL A 192 0.59 26.23 29.79
C VAL A 192 -0.89 26.11 30.14
N PRO A 193 -1.66 27.21 30.17
CA PRO A 193 -3.11 27.10 30.36
C PRO A 193 -3.77 26.24 29.28
N VAL A 194 -4.86 25.54 29.62
CA VAL A 194 -5.69 24.82 28.63
C VAL A 194 -6.07 25.78 27.48
N GLY A 195 -5.86 25.34 26.24
CA GLY A 195 -6.10 26.11 25.02
C GLY A 195 -4.96 27.04 24.60
N ALA A 196 -3.97 27.28 25.46
CA ALA A 196 -2.79 28.09 25.12
C ALA A 196 -1.66 27.24 24.51
N THR A 197 -0.68 27.90 23.89
CA THR A 197 0.50 27.27 23.30
C THR A 197 1.81 27.85 23.84
N ARG A 198 2.90 27.08 23.72
CA ARG A 198 4.26 27.46 24.09
C ARG A 198 5.28 26.85 23.13
N GLN A 199 6.20 27.67 22.61
CA GLN A 199 7.29 27.20 21.76
C GLN A 199 8.43 26.58 22.59
N PHE A 200 8.91 25.42 22.16
CA PHE A 200 10.16 24.79 22.60
C PHE A 200 11.14 24.70 21.45
N THR A 201 12.44 24.83 21.73
CA THR A 201 13.51 24.67 20.76
C THR A 201 14.43 23.55 21.17
N ALA A 202 15.02 22.88 20.17
CA ALA A 202 16.02 21.85 20.38
C ALA A 202 17.32 22.27 19.66
N VAL A 203 18.44 22.14 20.35
CA VAL A 203 19.77 22.38 19.77
C VAL A 203 20.54 21.07 19.78
N THR A 204 21.08 20.69 18.62
CA THR A 204 21.92 19.50 18.47
C THR A 204 23.39 19.89 18.47
N LYS A 205 24.25 19.14 19.16
CA LYS A 205 25.70 19.40 19.21
C LYS A 205 26.53 18.16 18.95
N ASP A 206 27.72 18.35 18.39
CA ASP A 206 28.74 17.30 18.26
C ASP A 206 29.47 17.02 19.58
N SER A 207 30.42 16.08 19.57
CA SER A 207 31.20 15.71 20.77
C SER A 207 32.16 16.80 21.24
N ALA A 208 32.48 17.77 20.39
CA ALA A 208 33.31 18.93 20.73
C ALA A 208 32.47 20.11 21.27
N GLY A 209 31.13 19.97 21.29
CA GLY A 209 30.21 20.99 21.78
C GLY A 209 29.77 22.02 20.72
N ASN A 210 30.15 21.84 19.46
CA ASN A 210 29.72 22.71 18.37
C ASN A 210 28.27 22.41 17.97
N THR A 211 27.50 23.45 17.67
CA THR A 211 26.12 23.30 17.19
C THR A 211 26.11 22.71 15.78
N LEU A 212 25.34 21.63 15.59
CA LEU A 212 25.07 21.04 14.29
C LEU A 212 23.78 21.65 13.72
N THR A 213 23.85 22.14 12.48
CA THR A 213 22.69 22.67 11.73
C THR A 213 22.20 21.65 10.71
N GLY A 214 20.94 21.79 10.26
CA GLY A 214 20.33 20.88 9.27
C GLY A 214 20.01 19.48 9.80
N ARG A 215 20.08 19.25 11.11
CA ARG A 215 19.74 17.96 11.74
C ARG A 215 18.23 17.86 11.96
N GLY A 216 17.65 16.74 11.56
CA GLY A 216 16.26 16.43 11.84
C GLY A 216 16.02 16.28 13.34
N VAL A 217 14.98 16.92 13.86
CA VAL A 217 14.52 16.78 15.24
C VAL A 217 13.08 16.31 15.22
N THR A 218 12.81 15.21 15.91
CA THR A 218 11.47 14.67 16.12
C THR A 218 10.99 15.01 17.52
N TRP A 219 9.78 15.55 17.63
CA TRP A 219 9.16 15.90 18.90
C TRP A 219 8.07 14.91 19.28
N ALA A 220 7.98 14.56 20.56
CA ALA A 220 6.94 13.69 21.10
C ALA A 220 6.44 14.22 22.45
N SER A 221 5.19 13.90 22.79
CA SER A 221 4.62 14.15 24.12
C SER A 221 4.31 12.83 24.81
N SER A 222 4.66 12.70 26.09
CA SER A 222 4.34 11.49 26.87
C SER A 222 2.83 11.32 27.14
N ASN A 223 2.05 12.40 27.02
CA ASN A 223 0.61 12.37 27.22
C ASN A 223 -0.08 13.39 26.31
N THR A 224 -0.47 12.94 25.12
CA THR A 224 -1.13 13.77 24.10
C THR A 224 -2.56 14.17 24.45
N ALA A 225 -3.19 13.53 25.46
CA ALA A 225 -4.46 13.96 26.01
C ALA A 225 -4.31 15.21 26.90
N VAL A 226 -3.14 15.38 27.55
CA VAL A 226 -2.80 16.56 28.35
C VAL A 226 -2.17 17.66 27.51
N ALA A 227 -1.11 17.37 26.74
CA ALA A 227 -0.43 18.34 25.88
C ALA A 227 0.07 17.71 24.58
N THR A 228 -0.10 18.40 23.46
CA THR A 228 0.41 17.99 22.14
C THR A 228 1.60 18.83 21.73
N VAL A 229 2.53 18.29 20.93
CA VAL A 229 3.67 19.04 20.37
C VAL A 229 3.72 18.90 18.85
N SER A 230 3.98 19.99 18.13
CA SER A 230 4.13 19.99 16.67
C SER A 230 5.54 19.57 16.23
N SER A 231 5.72 19.30 14.93
CA SER A 231 7.06 19.05 14.34
C SER A 231 8.03 20.23 14.50
N GLY A 232 7.51 21.45 14.66
CA GLY A 232 8.29 22.65 14.96
C GLY A 232 8.54 22.90 16.44
N GLY A 233 8.13 22.01 17.35
CA GLY A 233 8.31 22.18 18.81
C GLY A 233 7.27 23.08 19.49
N VAL A 234 6.14 23.38 18.85
CA VAL A 234 5.04 24.14 19.47
C VAL A 234 4.18 23.20 20.31
N VAL A 235 4.14 23.44 21.62
CA VAL A 235 3.35 22.65 22.58
C VAL A 235 2.01 23.35 22.84
N GLY A 236 0.89 22.63 22.72
CA GLY A 236 -0.46 23.11 23.07
C GLY A 236 -1.05 22.34 24.24
N GLY A 237 -1.61 23.05 25.22
CA GLY A 237 -2.29 22.45 26.38
C GLY A 237 -3.74 22.09 26.09
N LYS A 238 -4.16 20.86 26.37
CA LYS A 238 -5.52 20.35 26.10
C LYS A 238 -6.35 20.14 27.37
N VAL A 239 -5.78 19.48 28.37
CA VAL A 239 -6.44 19.15 29.63
C VAL A 239 -5.45 19.39 30.76
N ALA A 240 -5.89 19.92 31.90
CA ALA A 240 -5.01 20.13 33.05
C ALA A 240 -4.36 18.81 33.49
N GLY A 241 -3.07 18.86 33.77
CA GLY A 241 -2.24 17.70 34.06
C GLY A 241 -0.79 17.92 33.69
N SER A 242 0.02 16.86 33.73
CA SER A 242 1.45 16.92 33.38
C SER A 242 1.76 16.09 32.13
N ALA A 243 2.63 16.60 31.28
CA ALA A 243 3.20 15.90 30.13
C ALA A 243 4.72 16.16 30.03
N THR A 244 5.47 15.21 29.50
CA THR A 244 6.89 15.37 29.19
C THR A 244 7.06 15.45 27.68
N ILE A 245 7.69 16.53 27.22
CA ILE A 245 7.97 16.79 25.81
C ILE A 245 9.39 16.34 25.51
N THR A 246 9.55 15.43 24.56
CA THR A 246 10.84 14.85 24.18
C THR A 246 11.22 15.32 22.79
N ALA A 247 12.44 15.85 22.63
CA ALA A 247 13.05 16.10 21.34
C ALA A 247 14.15 15.07 21.09
N THR A 248 14.11 14.41 19.94
CA THR A 248 15.06 13.37 19.54
C THR A 248 15.71 13.74 18.22
N SER A 249 17.03 13.61 18.14
CA SER A 249 17.79 13.71 16.89
C SER A 249 18.80 12.57 16.84
N GLU A 250 18.78 11.81 15.75
CA GLU A 250 19.53 10.55 15.63
C GLU A 250 19.22 9.61 16.82
N THR A 251 20.24 9.24 17.62
CA THR A 251 20.08 8.37 18.80
C THR A 251 20.05 9.15 20.12
N LYS A 252 20.02 10.49 20.06
CA LYS A 252 20.11 11.37 21.24
C LYS A 252 18.80 12.07 21.47
N SER A 253 18.43 12.22 22.74
CA SER A 253 17.18 12.87 23.13
C SER A 253 17.38 13.76 24.36
N SER A 254 16.49 14.74 24.50
CA SER A 254 16.35 15.56 25.71
C SER A 254 14.88 15.88 25.93
N THR A 255 14.51 16.18 27.17
CA THR A 255 13.12 16.31 27.59
C THR A 255 12.86 17.63 28.30
N ALA A 256 11.62 18.12 28.24
CA ALA A 256 11.11 19.21 29.03
C ALA A 256 9.78 18.84 29.71
N ALA A 257 9.58 19.30 30.94
CA ALA A 257 8.34 19.06 31.68
C ALA A 257 7.30 20.16 31.42
N VAL A 258 6.09 19.77 31.07
CA VAL A 258 4.97 20.69 30.81
C VAL A 258 3.85 20.40 31.80
N THR A 259 3.43 21.43 32.52
CA THR A 259 2.23 21.37 33.36
C THR A 259 1.14 22.19 32.68
N VAL A 260 0.04 21.54 32.31
CA VAL A 260 -1.14 22.20 31.78
C VAL A 260 -2.04 22.59 32.95
N THR A 261 -2.42 23.86 33.02
CA THR A 261 -3.25 24.40 34.11
C THR A 261 -4.63 24.80 33.61
N ASN A 262 -5.63 24.71 34.48
CA ASN A 262 -6.95 25.25 34.17
C ASN A 262 -6.94 26.80 34.21
N VAL A 263 -7.77 27.43 33.39
CA VAL A 263 -8.07 28.88 33.49
C VAL A 263 -8.99 29.10 34.70
N PRO A 264 -8.72 30.00 35.67
CA PRO A 264 -9.57 30.14 36.87
C PRO A 264 -11.03 30.53 36.58
N VAL A 265 -11.98 29.99 37.37
CA VAL A 265 -13.39 30.46 37.33
C VAL A 265 -13.49 31.83 37.97
N THR A 266 -14.09 32.79 37.25
CA THR A 266 -14.32 34.16 37.72
C THR A 266 -15.79 34.42 38.05
N SER A 267 -16.74 33.73 37.40
CA SER A 267 -18.16 33.84 37.75
C SER A 267 -18.92 32.53 37.58
N VAL A 268 -19.99 32.37 38.38
CA VAL A 268 -20.95 31.26 38.29
C VAL A 268 -22.35 31.85 38.16
N THR A 269 -23.10 31.43 37.14
CA THR A 269 -24.51 31.81 36.95
C THR A 269 -25.39 30.58 36.99
N VAL A 270 -26.54 30.66 37.67
CA VAL A 270 -27.51 29.57 37.78
C VAL A 270 -28.73 29.87 36.90
N SER A 271 -29.20 28.89 36.13
CA SER A 271 -30.38 28.97 35.28
C SER A 271 -31.31 27.76 35.51
N PRO A 272 -32.64 27.94 35.57
CA PRO A 272 -33.33 29.23 35.57
C PRO A 272 -33.01 30.05 36.84
N ALA A 273 -33.13 31.38 36.77
CA ALA A 273 -32.87 32.25 37.93
C ALA A 273 -33.94 32.13 39.03
N SER A 274 -35.13 31.63 38.67
CA SER A 274 -36.18 31.27 39.61
C SER A 274 -37.07 30.14 39.08
N ALA A 275 -37.74 29.42 39.99
CA ALA A 275 -38.75 28.41 39.67
C ALA A 275 -39.83 28.31 40.76
N SER A 276 -40.99 27.80 40.38
CA SER A 276 -42.11 27.50 41.29
C SER A 276 -42.62 26.10 41.03
N LEU A 277 -42.80 25.30 42.09
CA LEU A 277 -43.21 23.90 42.05
C LEU A 277 -44.35 23.64 43.03
N LEU A 278 -45.03 22.51 42.88
CA LEU A 278 -45.87 21.93 43.95
C LEU A 278 -45.00 21.06 44.87
N VAL A 279 -45.50 20.73 46.06
CA VAL A 279 -44.87 19.70 46.93
C VAL A 279 -44.73 18.41 46.14
N GLY A 280 -43.54 17.80 46.18
CA GLY A 280 -43.15 16.63 45.38
C GLY A 280 -42.56 16.98 44.01
N GLY A 281 -42.81 18.17 43.46
CA GLY A 281 -42.27 18.60 42.17
C GLY A 281 -40.75 18.78 42.18
N THR A 282 -40.12 18.64 41.01
CA THR A 282 -38.67 18.81 40.85
C THR A 282 -38.31 19.89 39.82
N GLN A 283 -37.19 20.58 40.00
CA GLN A 283 -36.61 21.53 39.05
C GLN A 283 -35.11 21.29 38.89
N GLN A 284 -34.66 21.10 37.65
CA GLN A 284 -33.24 21.05 37.33
C GLN A 284 -32.66 22.46 37.19
N PHE A 285 -31.62 22.78 37.97
CA PHE A 285 -30.83 23.98 37.80
C PHE A 285 -29.50 23.66 37.11
N ILE A 286 -29.04 24.56 36.24
CA ILE A 286 -27.78 24.45 35.51
C ILE A 286 -26.86 25.58 35.96
N ALA A 287 -25.63 25.25 36.32
CA ALA A 287 -24.59 26.22 36.62
C ALA A 287 -23.67 26.39 35.41
N VAL A 288 -23.43 27.64 35.02
CA VAL A 288 -22.45 28.00 33.98
C VAL A 288 -21.30 28.74 34.65
N THR A 289 -20.10 28.18 34.53
CA THR A 289 -18.86 28.81 35.00
C THR A 289 -18.19 29.59 33.88
N LYS A 290 -17.67 30.79 34.14
CA LYS A 290 -16.96 31.60 33.14
C LYS A 290 -15.62 32.13 33.64
N ASP A 291 -14.68 32.34 32.72
CA ASP A 291 -13.41 33.03 32.99
C ASP A 291 -13.57 34.56 33.04
N SER A 292 -12.47 35.27 33.25
CA SER A 292 -12.44 36.74 33.32
C SER A 292 -12.73 37.43 31.97
N ALA A 293 -12.60 36.72 30.86
CA ALA A 293 -12.94 37.21 29.52
C ALA A 293 -14.40 36.90 29.15
N GLY A 294 -15.15 36.23 30.04
CA GLY A 294 -16.55 35.85 29.83
C GLY A 294 -16.75 34.55 29.06
N ASN A 295 -15.69 33.82 28.74
CA ASN A 295 -15.79 32.54 28.06
C ASN A 295 -16.31 31.46 29.02
N MET A 296 -17.17 30.57 28.51
CA MET A 296 -17.65 29.43 29.28
C MET A 296 -16.50 28.44 29.55
N LEU A 297 -16.37 28.05 30.81
CA LEU A 297 -15.46 27.01 31.26
C LEU A 297 -16.24 25.70 31.43
N THR A 298 -15.69 24.61 30.94
CA THR A 298 -16.27 23.26 31.05
C THR A 298 -15.41 22.38 31.96
N GLY A 299 -15.95 21.25 32.41
CA GLY A 299 -15.23 20.29 33.28
C GLY A 299 -14.95 20.78 34.71
N ARG A 300 -15.68 21.80 35.17
CA ARG A 300 -15.53 22.35 36.53
C ARG A 300 -16.42 21.63 37.52
N THR A 301 -15.88 21.39 38.70
CA THR A 301 -16.64 20.82 39.80
C THR A 301 -17.54 21.91 40.37
N VAL A 302 -18.85 21.66 40.35
CA VAL A 302 -19.87 22.54 40.92
C VAL A 302 -20.49 21.84 42.12
N THR A 303 -20.53 22.52 43.27
CA THR A 303 -21.23 22.06 44.47
C THR A 303 -22.54 22.81 44.63
N TRP A 304 -23.63 22.09 44.92
CA TRP A 304 -24.96 22.66 45.08
C TRP A 304 -25.40 22.65 46.55
N ALA A 305 -26.15 23.68 46.96
CA ALA A 305 -26.74 23.78 48.28
C ALA A 305 -28.13 24.43 48.24
N SER A 306 -29.01 24.05 49.16
CA SER A 306 -30.29 24.71 49.39
C SER A 306 -30.25 25.49 50.70
N SER A 307 -30.83 26.69 50.72
CA SER A 307 -30.96 27.50 51.94
C SER A 307 -31.92 26.90 52.97
N ASN A 308 -32.85 26.03 52.55
CA ASN A 308 -33.80 25.37 53.43
C ASN A 308 -34.17 23.97 52.89
N THR A 309 -33.50 22.93 53.41
CA THR A 309 -33.71 21.54 53.00
C THR A 309 -35.06 20.97 53.45
N ALA A 310 -35.73 21.57 54.44
CA ALA A 310 -37.09 21.17 54.82
C ALA A 310 -38.14 21.63 53.79
N VAL A 311 -37.84 22.67 53.01
CA VAL A 311 -38.70 23.16 51.91
C VAL A 311 -38.29 22.54 50.59
N ALA A 312 -36.99 22.51 50.27
CA ALA A 312 -36.48 21.88 49.07
C ALA A 312 -35.06 21.35 49.24
N VAL A 313 -34.82 20.12 48.82
CA VAL A 313 -33.48 19.50 48.75
C VAL A 313 -32.92 19.63 47.35
N VAL A 314 -31.60 19.75 47.19
CA VAL A 314 -30.93 19.78 45.88
C VAL A 314 -29.84 18.72 45.82
N SER A 315 -29.78 17.98 44.72
CA SER A 315 -28.79 16.94 44.49
C SER A 315 -27.45 17.51 44.01
N GLY A 316 -26.41 16.66 43.96
CA GLY A 316 -25.09 17.03 43.43
C GLY A 316 -25.08 17.40 41.94
N SER A 317 -26.12 17.05 41.17
CA SER A 317 -26.29 17.45 39.77
C SER A 317 -27.13 18.72 39.60
N GLY A 318 -27.64 19.32 40.68
CA GLY A 318 -28.47 20.53 40.63
C GLY A 318 -29.98 20.28 40.50
N LEU A 319 -30.45 19.03 40.62
CA LEU A 319 -31.89 18.73 40.65
C LEU A 319 -32.45 19.05 42.04
N ALA A 320 -33.32 20.05 42.12
CA ALA A 320 -34.04 20.43 43.34
C ALA A 320 -35.40 19.72 43.42
N THR A 321 -35.79 19.26 44.61
CA THR A 321 -37.08 18.58 44.90
C THR A 321 -37.81 19.31 46.01
N GLY A 322 -39.08 19.64 45.80
CA GLY A 322 -39.94 20.29 46.78
C GLY A 322 -40.42 19.31 47.85
N MET A 323 -40.10 19.58 49.11
CA MET A 323 -40.45 18.75 50.26
C MET A 323 -41.68 19.27 51.01
N ALA A 324 -41.81 20.60 51.11
CA ALA A 324 -42.91 21.26 51.81
C ALA A 324 -43.15 22.65 51.23
N GLY A 325 -44.37 23.16 51.34
CA GLY A 325 -44.72 24.49 50.86
C GLY A 325 -43.86 25.59 51.51
N GLY A 326 -43.33 26.51 50.71
CA GLY A 326 -42.48 27.60 51.17
C GLY A 326 -41.37 27.99 50.17
N PRO A 327 -40.60 29.05 50.45
CA PRO A 327 -39.46 29.47 49.64
C PRO A 327 -38.14 28.81 50.05
N ALA A 328 -37.25 28.57 49.07
CA ALA A 328 -35.87 28.13 49.21
C ALA A 328 -34.97 28.85 48.17
N THR A 329 -33.66 28.89 48.42
CA THR A 329 -32.66 29.44 47.49
C THR A 329 -31.65 28.35 47.18
N ILE A 330 -31.47 28.06 45.88
CA ILE A 330 -30.51 27.08 45.39
C ILE A 330 -29.22 27.82 45.01
N THR A 331 -28.09 27.37 45.54
CA THR A 331 -26.76 27.97 45.33
C THR A 331 -25.84 26.97 44.63
N ALA A 332 -25.15 27.41 43.59
CA ALA A 332 -24.09 26.67 42.93
C ALA A 332 -22.74 27.35 43.18
N THR A 333 -21.72 26.60 43.59
CA THR A 333 -20.37 27.11 43.88
C THR A 333 -19.32 26.34 43.10
N SER A 334 -18.37 27.04 42.49
CA SER A 334 -17.20 26.47 41.81
C SER A 334 -15.97 27.35 42.06
N GLU A 335 -14.87 26.75 42.52
CA GLU A 335 -13.60 27.46 42.79
C GLU A 335 -13.76 28.71 43.67
N GLY A 336 -14.70 28.68 44.61
CA GLY A 336 -15.00 29.79 45.52
C GLY A 336 -15.96 30.86 44.97
N GLN A 337 -16.33 30.80 43.70
CA GLN A 337 -17.34 31.69 43.09
C GLN A 337 -18.72 31.05 43.15
N SER A 338 -19.78 31.84 43.36
CA SER A 338 -21.14 31.33 43.52
C SER A 338 -22.20 32.08 42.70
N GLY A 339 -23.22 31.34 42.26
CA GLY A 339 -24.46 31.86 41.69
C GLY A 339 -25.67 31.29 42.42
N THR A 340 -26.82 31.98 42.37
CA THR A 340 -28.03 31.57 43.10
C THR A 340 -29.28 31.61 42.22
N ALA A 341 -30.29 30.83 42.62
CA ALA A 341 -31.64 30.83 42.04
C ALA A 341 -32.71 30.70 43.14
N ALA A 342 -33.86 31.34 42.94
CA ALA A 342 -34.99 31.27 43.87
C ALA A 342 -35.93 30.09 43.55
N LEU A 343 -36.44 29.40 44.56
CA LEU A 343 -37.37 28.27 44.40
C LEU A 343 -38.55 28.44 45.36
N THR A 344 -39.79 28.32 44.87
CA THR A 344 -41.00 28.38 45.71
C THR A 344 -41.83 27.11 45.56
N ILE A 345 -42.26 26.50 46.67
CA ILE A 345 -43.07 25.28 46.70
C ILE A 345 -44.51 25.61 47.17
N ALA A 346 -45.53 25.15 46.45
CA ALA A 346 -46.95 25.32 46.77
C ALA A 346 -47.62 24.01 47.26
N ALA A 347 -48.65 24.10 48.12
CA ALA A 347 -49.30 22.96 48.78
C ALA A 347 -50.32 22.20 47.90
N ALA A 348 -50.56 20.91 48.23
CA ALA A 348 -51.35 19.93 47.46
C ALA A 348 -52.90 20.11 47.48
N SER A 349 -53.58 19.75 46.39
CA SER A 349 -55.05 19.64 46.27
C SER A 349 -55.50 18.19 46.00
N CYS A 350 -56.58 17.73 46.65
CA CYS A 350 -57.01 16.31 46.67
C CYS A 350 -58.51 16.12 46.37
N VAL A 351 -58.85 14.96 45.79
CA VAL A 351 -60.22 14.50 45.50
C VAL A 351 -60.41 13.08 46.04
N ILE A 352 -61.60 12.76 46.56
CA ILE A 352 -61.87 11.52 47.31
C ILE A 352 -63.07 10.80 46.70
N SER A 353 -62.90 9.54 46.26
CA SER A 353 -63.99 8.67 45.81
C SER A 353 -64.31 7.60 46.86
N SER A 354 -65.60 7.44 47.19
CA SER A 354 -66.14 6.39 48.10
C SER A 354 -67.37 5.71 47.47
N GLY A 355 -67.18 5.06 46.31
CA GLY A 355 -68.24 4.35 45.58
C GLY A 355 -68.99 5.19 44.54
N ALA A 356 -68.48 6.38 44.22
CA ALA A 356 -68.97 7.20 43.12
C ALA A 356 -67.80 7.76 42.32
N TRP A 357 -67.96 7.81 40.99
CA TRP A 357 -67.00 8.41 40.08
C TRP A 357 -66.69 9.86 40.49
N GLN A 358 -65.40 10.13 40.69
CA GLN A 358 -64.88 11.49 40.77
C GLN A 358 -64.05 11.77 39.54
N ASN A 359 -63.98 13.05 39.18
CA ASN A 359 -63.33 13.49 37.95
C ASN A 359 -62.48 14.73 38.22
N VAL A 360 -61.24 14.69 37.75
CA VAL A 360 -60.31 15.82 37.77
C VAL A 360 -60.03 16.22 36.32
N ALA A 361 -60.48 17.41 35.94
CA ALA A 361 -60.17 17.95 34.62
C ALA A 361 -58.66 18.22 34.51
N ILE A 362 -58.06 17.76 33.40
CA ILE A 362 -56.66 18.05 33.04
C ILE A 362 -56.63 18.76 31.68
N PRO A 363 -55.56 19.52 31.36
CA PRO A 363 -55.38 20.08 30.03
C PRO A 363 -55.47 19.00 28.94
N SER A 364 -56.06 19.32 27.78
CA SER A 364 -56.24 18.36 26.69
C SER A 364 -54.90 17.95 26.06
N GLN A 365 -54.66 16.64 26.00
CA GLN A 365 -53.45 16.02 25.44
C GLN A 365 -53.80 15.23 24.19
N ALA A 366 -53.15 15.54 23.06
CA ALA A 366 -53.33 14.88 21.76
C ALA A 366 -52.07 14.16 21.25
N GLY A 367 -50.96 14.26 21.98
CA GLY A 367 -49.67 13.65 21.68
C GLY A 367 -49.12 12.91 22.89
N ALA A 368 -47.82 12.67 22.92
CA ALA A 368 -47.15 12.05 24.05
C ALA A 368 -47.08 13.01 25.25
N PHE A 369 -47.43 12.51 26.44
CA PHE A 369 -47.45 13.31 27.68
C PHE A 369 -47.24 12.42 28.90
N GLU A 370 -46.78 13.03 29.99
CA GLU A 370 -46.65 12.37 31.28
C GLU A 370 -47.79 12.82 32.19
N ALA A 371 -48.45 11.89 32.84
CA ALA A 371 -49.44 12.15 33.88
C ALA A 371 -48.93 11.67 35.23
N GLN A 372 -48.98 12.55 36.23
CA GLN A 372 -48.61 12.22 37.60
C GLN A 372 -49.77 12.46 38.55
N PHE A 373 -49.87 11.61 39.58
CA PHE A 373 -50.78 11.80 40.71
C PHE A 373 -50.35 10.95 41.90
N ASP A 374 -50.73 11.38 43.10
CA ASP A 374 -50.59 10.57 44.30
C ASP A 374 -51.93 9.90 44.61
N ALA A 375 -51.92 8.61 44.92
CA ALA A 375 -53.11 7.90 45.37
C ALA A 375 -52.88 7.18 46.70
N ILE A 376 -53.86 7.30 47.61
CA ILE A 376 -53.84 6.70 48.95
C ILE A 376 -55.02 5.71 49.06
N PRO A 377 -54.77 4.39 49.14
CA PRO A 377 -55.81 3.42 49.42
C PRO A 377 -56.16 3.47 50.92
N THR A 378 -57.44 3.59 51.28
CA THR A 378 -57.84 3.66 52.71
C THR A 378 -58.11 2.30 53.37
N THR A 379 -58.14 1.20 52.59
CA THR A 379 -58.42 -0.15 53.09
C THR A 379 -57.51 -1.17 52.43
N ALA A 380 -57.18 -2.27 53.13
CA ALA A 380 -56.26 -3.30 52.63
C ALA A 380 -56.81 -4.19 51.49
N ASN A 381 -58.14 -4.24 51.32
CA ASN A 381 -58.82 -4.99 50.25
C ASN A 381 -59.61 -4.04 49.33
N MET A 382 -58.97 -2.94 48.91
CA MET A 382 -59.58 -1.97 48.01
C MET A 382 -59.87 -2.60 46.64
N ASN A 383 -60.91 -2.12 45.95
CA ASN A 383 -61.06 -2.34 44.52
C ASN A 383 -61.38 -1.00 43.87
N GLY A 384 -60.33 -0.25 43.57
CA GLY A 384 -60.45 1.10 43.05
C GLY A 384 -59.46 1.37 41.94
N VAL A 385 -59.90 2.11 40.92
CA VAL A 385 -59.04 2.54 39.81
C VAL A 385 -58.85 4.05 39.82
N VAL A 386 -57.75 4.43 39.19
CA VAL A 386 -57.51 5.76 38.70
C VAL A 386 -57.08 5.62 37.24
N GLY A 387 -57.65 6.41 36.34
CA GLY A 387 -57.29 6.33 34.93
C GLY A 387 -57.62 7.56 34.12
N LEU A 388 -57.00 7.66 32.95
CA LEU A 388 -57.16 8.79 32.03
C LEU A 388 -58.32 8.53 31.07
N SER A 389 -59.12 9.57 30.77
CA SER A 389 -60.27 9.49 29.87
C SER A 389 -60.41 10.72 28.98
N ASN A 390 -61.22 10.58 27.92
CA ASN A 390 -61.72 11.70 27.14
C ASN A 390 -63.08 12.15 27.70
N GLY A 391 -63.06 13.24 28.46
CA GLY A 391 -64.20 13.76 29.23
C GLY A 391 -64.38 13.04 30.57
N PRO A 392 -65.30 13.55 31.44
CA PRO A 392 -65.60 12.94 32.72
C PRO A 392 -66.00 11.46 32.57
N ALA A 393 -65.35 10.58 33.32
CA ALA A 393 -65.66 9.17 33.37
C ALA A 393 -66.91 8.91 34.22
N ALA A 394 -67.78 8.01 33.74
CA ALA A 394 -68.93 7.48 34.47
C ALA A 394 -68.97 5.93 34.44
N ASP A 395 -68.06 5.30 33.70
CA ASP A 395 -67.92 3.86 33.55
C ASP A 395 -66.43 3.51 33.30
N TRP A 396 -66.01 2.30 33.70
CA TRP A 396 -64.66 1.77 33.50
C TRP A 396 -64.25 1.72 32.02
N THR A 397 -65.22 1.60 31.13
CA THR A 397 -65.02 1.60 29.67
C THR A 397 -64.62 2.98 29.12
N ASN A 398 -64.80 4.06 29.90
CA ASN A 398 -64.35 5.40 29.53
C ASN A 398 -62.85 5.63 29.76
N LEU A 399 -62.20 4.78 30.57
CA LEU A 399 -60.78 4.95 30.91
C LEU A 399 -59.87 4.22 29.89
N ALA A 400 -58.82 4.90 29.44
CA ALA A 400 -57.85 4.42 28.47
C ALA A 400 -56.61 3.79 29.12
N ALA A 401 -55.92 4.55 29.96
CA ALA A 401 -54.76 4.12 30.74
C ALA A 401 -55.18 4.05 32.22
N ILE A 402 -55.02 2.89 32.87
CA ILE A 402 -55.66 2.61 34.16
C ILE A 402 -54.67 1.95 35.09
N VAL A 403 -54.60 2.44 36.33
CA VAL A 403 -53.99 1.74 37.47
C VAL A 403 -55.06 1.35 38.47
N ARG A 404 -54.83 0.26 39.19
CA ARG A 404 -55.79 -0.30 40.14
C ARG A 404 -55.09 -0.76 41.41
N PHE A 405 -55.70 -0.40 42.54
CA PHE A 405 -55.50 -1.10 43.80
C PHE A 405 -56.48 -2.27 43.83
N ASP A 406 -55.96 -3.50 43.69
CA ASP A 406 -56.79 -4.69 43.60
C ASP A 406 -57.18 -5.25 44.98
N SER A 407 -58.20 -6.10 44.99
CA SER A 407 -58.73 -6.68 46.23
C SER A 407 -57.85 -7.78 46.84
N ALA A 408 -56.77 -8.18 46.16
CA ALA A 408 -55.77 -9.09 46.67
C ALA A 408 -54.63 -8.35 47.42
N GLY A 409 -54.66 -7.01 47.45
CA GLY A 409 -53.68 -6.19 48.15
C GLY A 409 -52.48 -5.80 47.28
N THR A 410 -52.59 -5.92 45.96
CA THR A 410 -51.53 -5.55 45.00
C THR A 410 -51.96 -4.43 44.04
N ILE A 411 -50.98 -3.80 43.41
CA ILE A 411 -51.18 -2.77 42.39
C ILE A 411 -50.98 -3.42 41.02
N ASP A 412 -51.95 -3.24 40.12
CA ASP A 412 -51.86 -3.64 38.73
C ASP A 412 -52.37 -2.54 37.78
N ALA A 413 -52.14 -2.72 36.47
CA ALA A 413 -52.53 -1.75 35.45
C ALA A 413 -53.19 -2.43 34.23
N ARG A 414 -53.96 -1.66 33.45
CA ARG A 414 -54.64 -2.20 32.27
C ARG A 414 -53.67 -2.38 31.10
N ASN A 415 -53.64 -3.57 30.50
CA ASN A 415 -52.92 -3.86 29.27
C ASN A 415 -53.89 -4.47 28.25
N GLY A 416 -54.48 -3.61 27.40
CA GLY A 416 -55.53 -4.04 26.48
C GLY A 416 -56.78 -4.56 27.20
N GLY A 417 -57.06 -5.86 27.05
CA GLY A 417 -58.23 -6.52 27.61
C GLY A 417 -58.08 -7.00 29.06
N VAL A 418 -56.85 -7.01 29.61
CA VAL A 418 -56.53 -7.61 30.91
C VAL A 418 -55.90 -6.61 31.86
N TYR A 419 -55.92 -6.91 33.16
CA TYR A 419 -55.03 -6.26 34.13
C TYR A 419 -53.75 -7.07 34.24
N ALA A 420 -52.60 -6.40 34.29
CA ALA A 420 -51.28 -7.00 34.33
C ALA A 420 -50.33 -6.15 35.19
N ALA A 421 -49.23 -6.76 35.61
CA ALA A 421 -48.13 -6.09 36.28
C ALA A 421 -46.83 -6.83 35.94
N THR A 422 -45.77 -6.10 35.59
CA THR A 422 -44.43 -6.65 35.35
C THR A 422 -43.75 -7.05 36.66
N ALA A 423 -44.15 -6.45 37.77
CA ALA A 423 -43.70 -6.78 39.12
C ALA A 423 -44.88 -6.75 40.11
N THR A 424 -44.88 -7.65 41.09
CA THR A 424 -45.88 -7.65 42.16
C THR A 424 -45.57 -6.54 43.16
N ILE A 425 -46.39 -5.49 43.19
CA ILE A 425 -46.25 -4.36 44.12
C ILE A 425 -47.38 -4.43 45.16
N PRO A 426 -47.13 -4.88 46.40
CA PRO A 426 -48.14 -4.86 47.45
C PRO A 426 -48.40 -3.42 47.91
N TYR A 427 -49.64 -3.13 48.31
CA TYR A 427 -49.99 -1.85 48.93
C TYR A 427 -50.46 -2.01 50.38
N THR A 428 -50.29 -0.93 51.14
CA THR A 428 -50.72 -0.80 52.54
C THR A 428 -51.71 0.35 52.66
N ALA A 429 -52.80 0.12 53.41
CA ALA A 429 -53.80 1.14 53.66
C ALA A 429 -53.21 2.36 54.38
N GLY A 430 -53.59 3.57 53.94
CA GLY A 430 -53.12 4.85 54.46
C GLY A 430 -51.75 5.30 53.95
N THR A 431 -51.07 4.49 53.14
CA THR A 431 -49.78 4.84 52.53
C THR A 431 -50.00 5.55 51.20
N SER A 432 -49.26 6.62 50.92
CA SER A 432 -49.30 7.28 49.61
C SER A 432 -48.45 6.55 48.59
N TYR A 433 -48.97 6.45 47.36
CA TYR A 433 -48.26 5.91 46.20
C TYR A 433 -48.27 6.97 45.11
N HIS A 434 -47.09 7.38 44.67
CA HIS A 434 -46.96 8.29 43.54
C HIS A 434 -46.97 7.49 42.24
N PHE A 435 -47.86 7.84 41.32
CA PHE A 435 -47.96 7.23 40.00
C PHE A 435 -47.45 8.20 38.95
N ARG A 436 -46.60 7.70 38.05
CA ARG A 436 -46.18 8.37 36.82
C ARG A 436 -46.54 7.50 35.62
N LEU A 437 -47.38 8.02 34.75
CA LEU A 437 -47.80 7.37 33.51
C LEU A 437 -47.19 8.13 32.34
N ASP A 438 -46.30 7.48 31.61
CA ASP A 438 -45.68 8.02 30.41
C ASP A 438 -46.51 7.58 29.20
N VAL A 439 -47.39 8.44 28.71
CA VAL A 439 -48.46 8.09 27.76
C VAL A 439 -48.07 8.48 26.34
N ASP A 440 -48.14 7.53 25.41
CA ASP A 440 -48.02 7.77 23.97
C ASP A 440 -49.36 7.51 23.26
N LEU A 441 -50.06 8.61 22.93
CA LEU A 441 -51.31 8.56 22.18
C LEU A 441 -51.14 8.03 20.75
N ALA A 442 -49.97 8.19 20.13
CA ALA A 442 -49.76 7.78 18.74
C ALA A 442 -49.67 6.26 18.60
N SER A 443 -49.11 5.59 19.61
CA SER A 443 -49.03 4.12 19.68
C SER A 443 -50.13 3.49 20.55
N HIS A 444 -50.95 4.30 21.23
CA HIS A 444 -51.94 3.86 22.24
C HIS A 444 -51.30 2.98 23.33
N THR A 445 -50.11 3.37 23.77
CA THR A 445 -49.37 2.69 24.84
C THR A 445 -48.99 3.64 25.97
N TYR A 446 -48.65 3.07 27.12
CA TYR A 446 -48.13 3.82 28.25
C TYR A 446 -47.20 2.98 29.13
N ASP A 447 -46.19 3.63 29.69
CA ASP A 447 -45.38 3.07 30.78
C ASP A 447 -45.96 3.52 32.11
N ILE A 448 -45.88 2.64 33.11
CA ILE A 448 -46.43 2.90 34.44
C ILE A 448 -45.34 2.71 35.47
N HIS A 449 -45.09 3.77 36.24
CA HIS A 449 -44.17 3.76 37.36
C HIS A 449 -44.92 4.07 38.65
N VAL A 450 -44.55 3.39 39.73
CA VAL A 450 -45.15 3.51 41.06
C VAL A 450 -44.05 3.74 42.09
N THR A 451 -44.17 4.77 42.90
CA THR A 451 -43.27 5.06 44.02
C THR A 451 -44.05 5.00 45.33
N PRO A 452 -43.92 3.90 46.11
CA PRO A 452 -44.45 3.87 47.48
C PRO A 452 -43.77 4.93 48.35
N ALA A 453 -44.51 5.56 49.28
CA ALA A 453 -43.95 6.57 50.17
C ALA A 453 -42.71 6.04 50.93
N GLY A 454 -41.58 6.71 50.75
CA GLY A 454 -40.30 6.33 51.37
C GLY A 454 -39.54 5.20 50.67
N ALA A 455 -40.01 4.73 49.51
CA ALA A 455 -39.34 3.72 48.68
C ALA A 455 -38.87 4.31 47.34
N ALA A 456 -38.07 3.54 46.59
CA ALA A 456 -37.68 3.88 45.23
C ALA A 456 -38.83 3.63 44.25
N GLU A 457 -38.83 4.39 43.14
CA GLU A 457 -39.76 4.18 42.02
C GLU A 457 -39.57 2.78 41.41
N GLN A 458 -40.70 2.14 41.08
CA GLN A 458 -40.75 0.80 40.52
C GLN A 458 -41.56 0.82 39.22
N LEU A 459 -41.05 0.15 38.19
CA LEU A 459 -41.76 -0.04 36.94
C LEU A 459 -42.85 -1.11 37.11
N LEU A 460 -44.11 -0.69 36.99
CA LEU A 460 -45.27 -1.58 37.03
C LEU A 460 -45.59 -2.17 35.66
N GLY A 461 -45.42 -1.40 34.58
CA GLY A 461 -45.74 -1.84 33.22
C GLY A 461 -44.93 -1.06 32.18
N ASN A 462 -44.49 -1.73 31.11
CA ASN A 462 -43.75 -1.14 30.00
C ASN A 462 -44.52 -1.38 28.70
N ALA A 463 -44.78 -0.32 27.94
CA ALA A 463 -45.55 -0.31 26.70
C ALA A 463 -46.91 -1.02 26.83
N PHE A 464 -47.61 -0.82 27.95
CA PHE A 464 -48.93 -1.41 28.13
C PHE A 464 -49.92 -0.77 27.16
N ALA A 465 -50.72 -1.59 26.50
CA ALA A 465 -51.73 -1.10 25.58
C ALA A 465 -52.88 -0.43 26.34
N PHE A 466 -53.44 0.64 25.77
CA PHE A 466 -54.69 1.21 26.24
C PHE A 466 -55.78 0.15 26.31
N ARG A 467 -56.76 0.39 27.18
CA ARG A 467 -57.97 -0.42 27.26
C ARG A 467 -58.56 -0.64 25.86
N THR A 468 -58.97 -1.86 25.55
CA THR A 468 -59.48 -2.24 24.21
C THR A 468 -60.62 -1.35 23.71
N GLU A 469 -61.51 -0.93 24.63
CA GLU A 469 -62.64 -0.03 24.35
C GLU A 469 -62.20 1.41 24.00
N GLN A 470 -60.95 1.78 24.28
CA GLN A 470 -60.34 3.09 24.01
C GLN A 470 -59.24 3.03 22.93
N ALA A 471 -59.23 1.99 22.08
CA ALA A 471 -58.23 1.80 21.03
C ALA A 471 -58.22 2.90 19.94
N THR A 472 -59.22 3.78 19.90
CA THR A 472 -59.32 4.88 18.93
C THR A 472 -59.35 6.26 19.58
N VAL A 473 -59.05 6.36 20.89
CA VAL A 473 -59.07 7.65 21.59
C VAL A 473 -57.97 8.56 21.02
N SER A 474 -58.32 9.81 20.71
CA SER A 474 -57.42 10.78 20.08
C SER A 474 -57.05 11.95 20.99
N VAL A 475 -57.73 12.09 22.12
CA VAL A 475 -57.47 13.12 23.15
C VAL A 475 -57.77 12.53 24.52
N LEU A 476 -56.90 12.81 25.50
CA LEU A 476 -57.17 12.59 26.93
C LEU A 476 -57.16 13.93 27.64
N ASN A 477 -58.20 14.21 28.45
CA ASN A 477 -58.39 15.52 29.10
C ASN A 477 -59.06 15.41 30.49
N ASN A 478 -59.13 14.21 31.04
CA ASN A 478 -59.71 13.98 32.37
C ASN A 478 -59.00 12.81 33.07
N LEU A 479 -58.90 12.89 34.40
CA LEU A 479 -58.54 11.78 35.28
C LEU A 479 -59.79 11.34 36.06
N GLY A 480 -60.27 10.14 35.78
CA GLY A 480 -61.39 9.51 36.49
C GLY A 480 -60.90 8.59 37.59
N LEU A 481 -61.58 8.60 38.74
CA LEU A 481 -61.35 7.64 39.81
C LEU A 481 -62.67 7.10 40.37
N ASP A 482 -62.68 5.81 40.66
CA ASP A 482 -63.78 5.14 41.33
C ASP A 482 -63.26 4.04 42.23
N ALA A 483 -63.82 3.93 43.44
CA ALA A 483 -63.51 2.89 44.41
C ALA A 483 -64.79 2.23 44.90
N ASN A 484 -65.13 1.09 44.31
CA ASN A 484 -66.32 0.30 44.68
C ASN A 484 -66.19 -0.42 46.03
N ALA A 485 -64.95 -0.61 46.52
CA ALA A 485 -64.66 -1.07 47.87
C ALA A 485 -63.50 -0.24 48.44
N GLY A 486 -63.74 0.44 49.57
CA GLY A 486 -62.79 1.39 50.18
C GLY A 486 -63.01 2.84 49.75
N THR A 487 -62.02 3.70 49.97
CA THR A 487 -62.02 5.12 49.56
C THR A 487 -60.69 5.48 48.91
N ALA A 488 -60.66 5.85 47.63
CA ALA A 488 -59.44 6.29 46.97
C ALA A 488 -59.31 7.82 47.10
N THR A 489 -58.26 8.28 47.79
CA THR A 489 -57.88 9.71 47.79
C THR A 489 -56.82 9.91 46.72
N VAL A 490 -57.08 10.79 45.76
CA VAL A 490 -56.12 11.17 44.71
C VAL A 490 -55.76 12.64 44.87
N CYS A 491 -54.47 12.95 44.95
CA CYS A 491 -53.93 14.29 45.12
C CYS A 491 -52.95 14.62 43.99
N ASN A 492 -52.63 15.90 43.85
CA ASN A 492 -51.48 16.37 43.04
C ASN A 492 -51.52 15.94 41.57
N VAL A 493 -52.72 15.88 40.99
CA VAL A 493 -52.89 15.55 39.57
C VAL A 493 -52.19 16.61 38.72
N SER A 494 -51.23 16.19 37.92
CA SER A 494 -50.51 17.06 36.99
C SER A 494 -50.22 16.35 35.68
N VAL A 495 -50.06 17.13 34.61
CA VAL A 495 -49.64 16.65 33.31
C VAL A 495 -48.54 17.54 32.77
N SER A 496 -47.56 16.96 32.10
CA SER A 496 -46.47 17.66 31.44
C SER A 496 -46.21 17.08 30.05
N PRO A 497 -45.67 17.90 29.11
CA PRO A 497 -45.17 17.38 27.85
C PRO A 497 -44.15 16.28 28.12
N TRP A 498 -44.31 15.14 27.47
CA TRP A 498 -43.37 14.03 27.52
C TRP A 498 -43.01 13.67 26.10
N THR A 499 -41.74 13.76 25.80
CA THR A 499 -41.18 13.21 24.58
C THR A 499 -40.69 11.81 24.93
N PRO A 500 -41.14 10.77 24.21
CA PRO A 500 -40.57 9.43 24.34
C PRO A 500 -39.04 9.53 24.30
N PRO A 501 -38.30 8.86 25.19
CA PRO A 501 -36.85 8.92 25.22
C PRO A 501 -36.31 8.67 23.80
N GLN A 502 -35.73 9.70 23.19
CA GLN A 502 -35.10 9.55 21.89
C GLN A 502 -33.93 8.58 22.07
N PRO A 503 -33.71 7.60 21.17
CA PRO A 503 -32.57 6.71 21.26
C PRO A 503 -31.28 7.54 21.39
N ALA A 504 -30.50 7.32 22.45
CA ALA A 504 -29.34 8.15 22.79
C ALA A 504 -28.49 8.48 21.55
N PRO A 505 -28.22 9.77 21.26
CA PRO A 505 -27.51 10.16 20.05
C PRO A 505 -26.06 9.69 20.11
N VAL A 506 -25.46 9.46 18.94
CA VAL A 506 -24.02 9.17 18.85
C VAL A 506 -23.26 10.41 19.31
N ALA A 507 -22.41 10.25 20.33
CA ALA A 507 -21.52 11.30 20.83
C ALA A 507 -20.06 11.10 20.38
N SER A 508 -19.68 9.86 20.05
CA SER A 508 -18.34 9.57 19.51
C SER A 508 -18.33 8.37 18.56
N VAL A 509 -17.43 8.45 17.58
CA VAL A 509 -17.08 7.36 16.66
C VAL A 509 -15.58 7.08 16.82
N THR A 510 -15.23 5.83 17.05
CA THR A 510 -13.83 5.40 17.13
C THR A 510 -13.58 4.29 16.11
N VAL A 511 -12.46 4.37 15.38
CA VAL A 511 -12.06 3.36 14.39
C VAL A 511 -10.84 2.62 14.91
N SER A 512 -10.87 1.29 14.84
CA SER A 512 -9.80 0.40 15.27
C SER A 512 -9.38 -0.56 14.16
N PRO A 513 -8.07 -0.80 13.97
CA PRO A 513 -6.95 -0.05 14.57
C PRO A 513 -6.91 1.41 14.11
N ALA A 514 -6.26 2.31 14.88
CA ALA A 514 -6.12 3.74 14.53
C ALA A 514 -5.07 4.00 13.44
N ALA A 515 -4.14 3.06 13.26
CA ALA A 515 -3.26 3.00 12.11
C ALA A 515 -2.98 1.54 11.75
N THR A 516 -2.83 1.25 10.46
CA THR A 516 -2.45 -0.09 9.98
C THR A 516 -1.69 0.01 8.66
N SER A 517 -0.93 -1.02 8.33
CA SER A 517 -0.39 -1.23 7.00
C SER A 517 -1.16 -2.32 6.26
N VAL A 518 -1.28 -2.20 4.95
CA VAL A 518 -1.83 -3.23 4.06
C VAL A 518 -0.96 -3.31 2.81
N SER A 519 -0.65 -4.50 2.32
CA SER A 519 0.07 -4.63 1.05
C SER A 519 -0.88 -4.35 -0.12
N VAL A 520 -0.35 -3.89 -1.26
CA VAL A 520 -1.18 -3.75 -2.47
C VAL A 520 -1.83 -5.10 -2.82
N GLY A 521 -3.14 -5.10 -3.09
CA GLY A 521 -3.96 -6.28 -3.35
C GLY A 521 -4.43 -7.03 -2.10
N ALA A 522 -3.86 -6.75 -0.93
CA ALA A 522 -4.31 -7.31 0.34
C ALA A 522 -5.44 -6.49 0.96
N THR A 523 -6.13 -7.09 1.94
CA THR A 523 -7.19 -6.43 2.68
C THR A 523 -6.90 -6.37 4.17
N VAL A 524 -7.47 -5.37 4.84
CA VAL A 524 -7.44 -5.23 6.29
C VAL A 524 -8.81 -4.76 6.79
N GLN A 525 -9.33 -5.38 7.83
CA GLN A 525 -10.63 -5.03 8.39
C GLN A 525 -10.49 -3.92 9.43
N LEU A 526 -11.23 -2.81 9.24
CA LEU A 526 -11.40 -1.78 10.26
C LEU A 526 -12.76 -1.95 10.95
N THR A 527 -12.82 -1.63 12.24
CA THR A 527 -14.06 -1.69 13.03
C THR A 527 -14.36 -0.31 13.59
N ALA A 528 -15.60 0.17 13.40
CA ALA A 528 -16.09 1.39 14.03
C ALA A 528 -16.94 1.08 15.27
N THR A 529 -16.63 1.71 16.40
CA THR A 529 -17.42 1.63 17.64
C THR A 529 -18.06 2.99 17.94
N LEU A 530 -19.39 2.99 18.10
CA LEU A 530 -20.21 4.16 18.39
C LEU A 530 -20.55 4.21 19.88
N LYS A 531 -20.45 5.37 20.51
CA LYS A 531 -20.85 5.56 21.91
C LYS A 531 -21.71 6.79 22.13
N ASP A 532 -22.63 6.72 23.09
CA ASP A 532 -23.35 7.88 23.60
C ASP A 532 -22.46 8.76 24.50
N ALA A 533 -23.00 9.89 24.99
CA ALA A 533 -22.27 10.83 25.85
C ALA A 533 -21.86 10.23 27.21
N SER A 534 -22.50 9.14 27.63
CA SER A 534 -22.21 8.41 28.87
C SER A 534 -21.17 7.30 28.66
N GLY A 535 -20.74 7.06 27.41
CA GLY A 535 -19.76 6.04 27.05
C GLY A 535 -20.33 4.66 26.74
N ASN A 536 -21.66 4.50 26.70
CA ASN A 536 -22.32 3.25 26.36
C ASN A 536 -22.24 2.98 24.86
N VAL A 537 -22.01 1.72 24.46
CA VAL A 537 -21.94 1.34 23.04
C VAL A 537 -23.34 1.34 22.42
N LEU A 538 -23.47 1.99 21.27
CA LEU A 538 -24.71 2.05 20.49
C LEU A 538 -24.69 1.04 19.34
N THR A 539 -25.76 0.28 19.17
CA THR A 539 -25.94 -0.70 18.08
C THR A 539 -27.06 -0.28 17.13
N GLY A 540 -27.03 -0.79 15.88
CA GLY A 540 -28.11 -0.57 14.90
C GLY A 540 -28.14 0.81 14.23
N ARG A 541 -27.08 1.62 14.40
CA ARG A 541 -26.96 2.94 13.76
C ARG A 541 -26.36 2.83 12.36
N SER A 542 -26.78 3.73 11.47
CA SER A 542 -26.22 3.83 10.13
C SER A 542 -24.77 4.34 10.17
N LEU A 543 -23.91 3.74 9.35
CA LEU A 543 -22.49 4.05 9.30
C LEU A 543 -22.02 4.20 7.85
N THR A 544 -21.28 5.26 7.55
CA THR A 544 -20.75 5.53 6.22
C THR A 544 -19.23 5.54 6.26
N TRP A 545 -18.58 4.80 5.35
CA TRP A 545 -17.12 4.75 5.22
C TRP A 545 -16.65 5.54 4.00
N ALA A 546 -15.49 6.19 4.11
CA ALA A 546 -14.83 6.88 3.02
C ALA A 546 -13.31 6.74 3.10
N SER A 547 -12.64 6.80 1.95
CA SER A 547 -11.18 6.89 1.83
C SER A 547 -10.79 8.26 1.32
N SER A 548 -9.72 8.85 1.87
CA SER A 548 -9.16 10.11 1.37
C SER A 548 -8.58 10.00 -0.04
N THR A 549 -8.20 8.79 -0.47
CA THR A 549 -7.46 8.56 -1.72
C THR A 549 -7.79 7.18 -2.27
N LEU A 550 -8.86 7.09 -3.07
CA LEU A 550 -9.36 5.82 -3.63
C LEU A 550 -8.32 5.08 -4.48
N GLY A 551 -7.39 5.81 -5.11
CA GLY A 551 -6.29 5.20 -5.87
C GLY A 551 -5.23 4.52 -4.99
N MET A 552 -5.17 4.83 -3.69
CA MET A 552 -4.23 4.20 -2.75
C MET A 552 -4.91 3.09 -1.96
N ALA A 553 -6.10 3.35 -1.37
CA ALA A 553 -6.88 2.35 -0.67
C ALA A 553 -8.38 2.58 -0.83
N THR A 554 -9.14 1.51 -1.04
CA THR A 554 -10.62 1.53 -1.05
C THR A 554 -11.17 0.93 0.24
N VAL A 555 -12.42 1.25 0.60
CA VAL A 555 -13.09 0.71 1.79
C VAL A 555 -14.53 0.34 1.46
N SER A 556 -14.99 -0.82 1.92
CA SER A 556 -16.37 -1.28 1.75
C SER A 556 -17.31 -0.66 2.79
N THR A 557 -18.62 -0.85 2.61
CA THR A 557 -19.65 -0.46 3.59
C THR A 557 -19.49 -1.16 4.95
N GLY A 558 -18.81 -2.31 5.00
CA GLY A 558 -18.48 -3.03 6.23
C GLY A 558 -17.14 -2.66 6.85
N GLY A 559 -16.39 -1.68 6.33
CA GLY A 559 -15.08 -1.28 6.85
C GLY A 559 -13.90 -2.15 6.40
N LEU A 560 -14.09 -3.07 5.45
CA LEU A 560 -13.00 -3.83 4.84
C LEU A 560 -12.23 -2.94 3.86
N VAL A 561 -10.95 -2.69 4.14
CA VAL A 561 -10.05 -1.85 3.34
C VAL A 561 -9.22 -2.71 2.41
N THR A 562 -9.06 -2.29 1.15
CA THR A 562 -8.20 -2.95 0.14
C THR A 562 -7.09 -2.01 -0.29
N GLY A 563 -5.83 -2.47 -0.24
CA GLY A 563 -4.69 -1.70 -0.78
C GLY A 563 -4.70 -1.72 -2.31
N VAL A 564 -4.70 -0.56 -2.96
CA VAL A 564 -4.76 -0.39 -4.42
C VAL A 564 -3.40 -0.01 -5.00
N ALA A 565 -2.70 0.94 -4.38
CA ALA A 565 -1.36 1.37 -4.77
C ALA A 565 -0.58 1.87 -3.56
N VAL A 566 0.74 1.85 -3.66
CA VAL A 566 1.66 2.25 -2.57
C VAL A 566 1.44 3.71 -2.20
N GLY A 567 1.22 3.97 -0.92
CA GLY A 567 0.98 5.32 -0.45
C GLY A 567 0.23 5.36 0.86
N ALA A 568 -0.13 6.56 1.31
CA ALA A 568 -0.95 6.74 2.51
C ALA A 568 -2.39 7.06 2.13
N ALA A 569 -3.34 6.50 2.87
CA ALA A 569 -4.75 6.86 2.81
C ALA A 569 -5.31 7.01 4.23
N THR A 570 -6.22 7.94 4.44
CA THR A 570 -7.01 8.03 5.67
C THR A 570 -8.38 7.43 5.42
N ILE A 571 -8.77 6.44 6.20
CA ILE A 571 -10.10 5.83 6.15
C ILE A 571 -10.95 6.42 7.27
N THR A 572 -12.12 6.95 6.94
CA THR A 572 -13.01 7.64 7.89
C THR A 572 -14.37 6.95 7.94
N ALA A 573 -14.83 6.66 9.15
CA ALA A 573 -16.22 6.26 9.43
C ALA A 573 -17.00 7.46 9.98
N THR A 574 -18.23 7.63 9.51
CA THR A 574 -19.14 8.71 9.90
C THR A 574 -20.50 8.16 10.33
N SER A 575 -21.03 8.64 11.45
CA SER A 575 -22.40 8.35 11.93
C SER A 575 -22.97 9.57 12.66
N GLU A 576 -24.22 9.96 12.34
CA GLU A 576 -24.92 11.12 12.95
C GLU A 576 -24.04 12.39 13.04
N GLY A 577 -23.25 12.66 12.00
CA GLY A 577 -22.35 13.83 11.92
C GLY A 577 -21.02 13.71 12.67
N HIS A 578 -20.79 12.63 13.41
CA HIS A 578 -19.54 12.37 14.13
C HIS A 578 -18.63 11.43 13.33
N THR A 579 -17.31 11.61 13.44
CA THR A 579 -16.32 10.85 12.67
C THR A 579 -15.24 10.22 13.53
N GLY A 580 -14.73 9.08 13.07
CA GLY A 580 -13.51 8.45 13.54
C GLY A 580 -12.69 8.00 12.33
N SER A 581 -11.36 7.98 12.44
CA SER A 581 -10.48 7.69 11.31
C SER A 581 -9.34 6.73 11.66
N SER A 582 -8.85 6.02 10.66
CA SER A 582 -7.63 5.22 10.70
C SER A 582 -6.66 5.66 9.61
N ALA A 583 -5.38 5.81 9.95
CA ALA A 583 -4.31 5.98 8.98
C ALA A 583 -3.92 4.63 8.37
N VAL A 584 -4.00 4.51 7.05
CA VAL A 584 -3.64 3.28 6.33
C VAL A 584 -2.42 3.57 5.47
N THR A 585 -1.34 2.82 5.70
CA THR A 585 -0.16 2.83 4.83
C THR A 585 -0.20 1.62 3.91
N VAL A 586 -0.40 1.87 2.63
CA VAL A 586 -0.32 0.84 1.60
C VAL A 586 1.13 0.67 1.20
N THR A 587 1.62 -0.55 1.36
CA THR A 587 3.02 -0.92 1.15
C THR A 587 3.14 -1.87 -0.02
N LEU A 588 4.30 -1.90 -0.69
CA LEU A 588 4.63 -3.04 -1.54
C LEU A 588 4.81 -4.27 -0.65
N VAL A 589 4.53 -5.44 -1.21
CA VAL A 589 5.14 -6.67 -0.69
C VAL A 589 6.66 -6.46 -0.72
N SER A 590 7.29 -6.42 0.44
CA SER A 590 8.71 -6.08 0.59
C SER A 590 9.58 -7.31 0.27
N ASP A 591 9.69 -7.62 -1.02
CA ASP A 591 10.76 -8.33 -1.74
C ASP A 591 10.30 -8.42 -3.21
N PRO A 592 11.16 -8.65 -4.23
CA PRO A 592 10.65 -9.07 -5.52
C PRO A 592 10.00 -10.44 -5.27
N THR A 593 8.68 -10.45 -5.10
CA THR A 593 7.92 -11.68 -4.93
C THR A 593 8.33 -12.59 -6.08
N PRO A 594 8.87 -13.79 -5.79
CA PRO A 594 9.16 -14.76 -6.82
C PRO A 594 7.93 -14.88 -7.73
N LEU A 595 8.13 -14.85 -9.06
CA LEU A 595 7.04 -14.88 -10.05
C LEU A 595 6.03 -16.01 -9.80
N TYR A 596 6.47 -17.05 -9.09
CA TYR A 596 5.70 -18.17 -8.58
C TYR A 596 6.19 -18.55 -7.18
N THR A 597 5.33 -19.17 -6.39
CA THR A 597 5.72 -19.92 -5.18
C THR A 597 5.28 -21.36 -5.36
N LEU A 598 6.17 -22.31 -5.09
CA LEU A 598 5.84 -23.73 -5.08
C LEU A 598 4.93 -24.05 -3.89
N GLY A 599 4.05 -25.02 -4.05
CA GLY A 599 3.21 -25.50 -2.97
C GLY A 599 4.03 -26.16 -1.83
N THR A 600 3.45 -26.28 -0.65
CA THR A 600 4.10 -26.89 0.52
C THR A 600 3.85 -28.40 0.64
N GLY A 601 3.20 -28.99 -0.37
CA GLY A 601 2.86 -30.40 -0.43
C GLY A 601 4.04 -31.31 -0.81
N THR A 602 3.71 -32.50 -1.29
CA THR A 602 4.66 -33.55 -1.64
C THR A 602 5.43 -33.19 -2.89
N ASN A 603 6.74 -33.47 -2.91
CA ASN A 603 7.58 -33.33 -4.10
C ASN A 603 7.71 -34.66 -4.83
N TYR A 604 7.36 -34.65 -6.12
CA TYR A 604 7.54 -35.74 -7.06
C TYR A 604 8.63 -35.39 -8.07
N TYR A 605 9.31 -36.39 -8.60
CA TYR A 605 10.47 -36.21 -9.47
C TYR A 605 10.27 -36.92 -10.80
N VAL A 606 10.52 -36.17 -11.88
CA VAL A 606 10.42 -36.61 -13.27
C VAL A 606 11.77 -36.40 -13.95
N ALA A 607 12.23 -37.40 -14.70
CA ALA A 607 13.54 -37.34 -15.37
C ALA A 607 13.48 -38.02 -16.75
N PRO A 608 14.34 -37.62 -17.72
CA PRO A 608 14.37 -38.24 -19.05
C PRO A 608 14.73 -39.74 -19.04
N SER A 609 15.48 -40.17 -18.03
CA SER A 609 15.84 -41.58 -17.79
C SER A 609 14.83 -42.33 -16.91
N GLY A 610 13.75 -41.66 -16.48
CA GLY A 610 12.72 -42.24 -15.63
C GLY A 610 11.85 -43.28 -16.34
N SER A 611 10.97 -43.93 -15.59
CA SER A 611 9.98 -44.88 -16.10
C SER A 611 8.64 -44.67 -15.41
N ASP A 612 7.53 -44.71 -16.14
CA ASP A 612 6.20 -44.52 -15.54
C ASP A 612 5.75 -45.68 -14.63
N ALA A 613 6.48 -46.79 -14.65
CA ALA A 613 6.34 -47.85 -13.65
C ALA A 613 6.85 -47.41 -12.26
N ASN A 614 7.67 -46.36 -12.18
CA ASN A 614 8.25 -45.87 -10.95
C ASN A 614 7.25 -45.05 -10.11
N PRO A 615 7.50 -44.89 -8.80
CA PRO A 615 6.65 -44.11 -7.89
C PRO A 615 6.86 -42.59 -7.97
N CYS A 616 7.65 -42.07 -8.92
CA CYS A 616 7.99 -40.64 -9.04
C CYS A 616 8.72 -40.05 -7.82
N THR A 617 9.61 -40.81 -7.19
CA THR A 617 10.43 -40.32 -6.06
C THR A 617 11.81 -39.86 -6.54
N ALA A 618 12.57 -39.11 -5.74
CA ALA A 618 13.92 -38.65 -6.13
C ALA A 618 14.87 -39.80 -6.51
N ALA A 619 14.75 -40.96 -5.84
CA ALA A 619 15.56 -42.14 -6.13
C ALA A 619 15.04 -42.98 -7.31
N ALA A 620 13.75 -42.84 -7.65
CA ALA A 620 13.09 -43.56 -8.73
C ALA A 620 12.08 -42.62 -9.43
N ALA A 621 12.62 -41.76 -10.29
CA ALA A 621 11.84 -40.77 -11.02
C ALA A 621 10.95 -41.44 -12.08
N CYS A 622 9.78 -40.86 -12.33
CA CYS A 622 8.94 -41.26 -13.46
C CYS A 622 9.29 -40.46 -14.72
N TYR A 623 8.65 -40.76 -15.85
CA TYR A 623 9.02 -40.21 -17.15
C TYR A 623 8.05 -39.15 -17.68
N THR A 624 6.74 -39.37 -17.53
CA THR A 624 5.73 -38.51 -18.15
C THR A 624 5.06 -37.57 -17.16
N MET A 625 4.62 -36.42 -17.70
CA MET A 625 3.77 -35.47 -16.98
C MET A 625 2.42 -36.10 -16.60
N ALA A 626 1.86 -36.93 -17.49
CA ALA A 626 0.64 -37.68 -17.22
C ALA A 626 0.76 -38.61 -16.01
N ARG A 627 1.89 -39.31 -15.88
CA ARG A 627 2.12 -40.22 -14.76
C ARG A 627 2.19 -39.48 -13.44
N VAL A 628 3.02 -38.43 -13.34
CA VAL A 628 3.13 -37.68 -12.09
C VAL A 628 1.81 -36.99 -11.74
N SER A 629 1.10 -36.45 -12.74
CA SER A 629 -0.19 -35.79 -12.52
C SER A 629 -1.20 -36.70 -11.82
N GLN A 630 -1.24 -38.00 -12.15
CA GLN A 630 -2.16 -38.96 -11.51
C GLN A 630 -1.94 -39.11 -9.99
N LEU A 631 -0.74 -38.83 -9.49
CA LEU A 631 -0.36 -38.99 -8.08
C LEU A 631 -0.62 -37.74 -7.25
N MET A 632 -0.62 -36.57 -7.89
CA MET A 632 -0.61 -35.27 -7.22
C MET A 632 -1.96 -34.88 -6.61
N ARG A 633 -1.87 -34.14 -5.51
CA ARG A 633 -2.97 -33.52 -4.76
C ARG A 633 -2.74 -32.00 -4.66
N PRO A 634 -3.76 -31.20 -4.28
CA PRO A 634 -3.58 -29.76 -4.10
C PRO A 634 -2.38 -29.43 -3.20
N GLY A 635 -1.50 -28.53 -3.67
CA GLY A 635 -0.27 -28.12 -2.99
C GLY A 635 0.98 -28.92 -3.33
N ASP A 636 0.87 -30.04 -4.05
CA ASP A 636 2.03 -30.87 -4.45
C ASP A 636 2.83 -30.24 -5.60
N ASN A 637 4.12 -30.62 -5.71
CA ASN A 637 5.04 -30.15 -6.74
C ASN A 637 5.66 -31.30 -7.52
N ALA A 638 5.78 -31.14 -8.83
CA ALA A 638 6.49 -32.05 -9.72
C ALA A 638 7.73 -31.35 -10.28
N HIS A 639 8.90 -31.86 -9.90
CA HIS A 639 10.22 -31.40 -10.29
C HIS A 639 10.70 -32.16 -11.52
N PHE A 640 10.95 -31.44 -12.61
CA PHE A 640 11.45 -31.99 -13.86
C PHE A 640 12.94 -31.68 -13.98
N ALA A 641 13.74 -32.74 -13.99
CA ALA A 641 15.17 -32.65 -14.21
C ALA A 641 15.47 -32.16 -15.64
N ALA A 642 16.62 -31.51 -15.81
CA ALA A 642 17.05 -31.05 -17.13
C ALA A 642 17.28 -32.22 -18.10
N GLY A 643 16.90 -32.02 -19.35
CA GLY A 643 17.07 -32.96 -20.45
C GLY A 643 15.86 -33.03 -21.37
N ASN A 644 15.90 -33.95 -22.33
CA ASN A 644 14.91 -34.02 -23.41
C ASN A 644 13.77 -34.98 -23.06
N TYR A 645 12.55 -34.49 -23.14
CA TYR A 645 11.33 -35.26 -22.97
C TYR A 645 10.60 -35.30 -24.30
N THR A 646 10.20 -36.50 -24.73
CA THR A 646 9.44 -36.66 -25.97
C THR A 646 8.17 -37.43 -25.64
N TRP A 647 7.02 -36.75 -25.75
CA TRP A 647 5.74 -37.31 -25.34
C TRP A 647 4.76 -37.34 -26.50
N THR A 648 4.00 -38.44 -26.54
CA THR A 648 2.74 -38.53 -27.28
C THR A 648 1.63 -37.83 -26.49
N TYR A 649 0.47 -37.63 -27.12
CA TYR A 649 -0.72 -37.04 -26.49
C TYR A 649 -1.22 -37.76 -25.22
N SER A 650 -0.78 -39.00 -24.96
CA SER A 650 -1.08 -39.70 -23.71
C SER A 650 -0.14 -39.35 -22.55
N GLY A 651 1.06 -38.82 -22.84
CA GLY A 651 2.10 -38.51 -21.84
C GLY A 651 2.17 -37.05 -21.40
N ASN A 652 1.52 -36.14 -22.12
CA ASN A 652 1.58 -34.67 -21.92
C ASN A 652 0.51 -34.10 -20.97
N LYS A 653 -0.35 -34.94 -20.38
CA LYS A 653 -1.58 -34.48 -19.73
C LYS A 653 -1.41 -34.10 -18.26
N VAL A 654 -1.87 -32.91 -17.88
CA VAL A 654 -2.18 -32.53 -16.50
C VAL A 654 -3.69 -32.61 -16.30
N THR A 655 -4.13 -33.41 -15.32
CA THR A 655 -5.57 -33.70 -15.12
C THR A 655 -6.06 -33.44 -13.69
N LYS A 656 -5.17 -33.05 -12.79
CA LYS A 656 -5.51 -32.74 -11.39
C LYS A 656 -5.57 -31.24 -11.17
N SER A 657 -6.57 -30.82 -10.41
CA SER A 657 -6.73 -29.44 -9.96
C SER A 657 -6.09 -29.24 -8.58
N GLY A 658 -5.49 -28.08 -8.38
CA GLY A 658 -5.18 -27.52 -7.07
C GLY A 658 -6.37 -26.77 -6.48
N THR A 659 -6.07 -25.89 -5.54
CA THR A 659 -7.02 -24.90 -5.00
C THR A 659 -6.35 -23.52 -4.92
N ALA A 660 -7.15 -22.47 -4.68
CA ALA A 660 -6.64 -21.11 -4.52
C ALA A 660 -5.54 -20.98 -3.44
N SER A 661 -5.62 -21.77 -2.36
CA SER A 661 -4.62 -21.77 -1.27
C SER A 661 -3.54 -22.84 -1.41
N ALA A 662 -3.71 -23.80 -2.33
CA ALA A 662 -2.80 -24.93 -2.53
C ALA A 662 -2.74 -25.28 -4.03
N PRO A 663 -2.09 -24.43 -4.86
CA PRO A 663 -1.92 -24.71 -6.28
C PRO A 663 -1.02 -25.94 -6.48
N ILE A 664 -1.19 -26.63 -7.61
CA ILE A 664 -0.30 -27.71 -8.02
C ILE A 664 0.78 -27.15 -8.94
N SER A 665 2.05 -27.45 -8.69
CA SER A 665 3.16 -26.88 -9.46
C SER A 665 3.90 -27.94 -10.28
N TYR A 666 4.04 -27.71 -11.57
CA TYR A 666 4.94 -28.46 -12.46
C TYR A 666 6.08 -27.51 -12.81
N VAL A 667 7.31 -27.87 -12.45
CA VAL A 667 8.46 -26.98 -12.55
C VAL A 667 9.65 -27.68 -13.19
N SER A 668 10.25 -27.02 -14.17
CA SER A 668 11.60 -27.35 -14.62
C SER A 668 12.62 -26.84 -13.60
N ASP A 669 13.38 -27.73 -12.97
CA ASP A 669 14.31 -27.39 -11.87
C ASP A 669 15.38 -26.40 -12.30
N THR A 670 15.82 -26.50 -13.55
CA THR A 670 16.65 -25.50 -14.21
C THR A 670 15.78 -24.77 -15.21
N LYS A 671 15.78 -23.42 -15.21
CA LYS A 671 14.98 -22.66 -16.18
C LYS A 671 15.37 -23.06 -17.61
N TRP A 672 14.38 -23.52 -18.37
CA TRP A 672 14.52 -24.06 -19.73
C TRP A 672 15.39 -25.32 -19.84
N GLY A 673 15.62 -26.00 -18.72
CA GLY A 673 16.39 -27.24 -18.65
C GLY A 673 15.59 -28.47 -19.08
N ALA A 674 14.32 -28.56 -18.68
CA ALA A 674 13.39 -29.60 -19.13
C ALA A 674 12.83 -29.20 -20.50
N LYS A 675 13.34 -29.86 -21.54
CA LYS A 675 13.03 -29.61 -22.95
C LYS A 675 11.98 -30.59 -23.43
N VAL A 676 10.74 -30.12 -23.53
CA VAL A 676 9.60 -30.93 -23.93
C VAL A 676 9.39 -30.80 -25.43
N TYR A 677 9.44 -31.93 -26.12
CA TYR A 677 9.10 -32.05 -27.53
C TYR A 677 7.79 -32.84 -27.68
N GLY A 678 6.75 -32.19 -28.19
CA GLY A 678 5.49 -32.85 -28.52
C GLY A 678 5.56 -33.55 -29.88
N SER A 679 5.32 -34.87 -29.90
CA SER A 679 5.18 -35.61 -31.17
C SER A 679 3.77 -35.48 -31.78
N GLY A 680 2.90 -34.67 -31.16
CA GLY A 680 1.58 -34.25 -31.64
C GLY A 680 1.26 -32.85 -31.07
N CYS A 681 -0.01 -32.42 -31.17
CA CYS A 681 -0.45 -31.14 -30.60
C CYS A 681 -0.31 -31.05 -29.08
N ASP A 682 0.00 -29.85 -28.60
CA ASP A 682 0.13 -29.48 -27.19
C ASP A 682 1.15 -30.34 -26.43
N PRO A 683 2.45 -30.17 -26.63
CA PRO A 683 3.49 -30.79 -25.80
C PRO A 683 3.21 -30.78 -24.29
N ILE A 684 2.48 -29.79 -23.79
CA ILE A 684 1.89 -29.76 -22.44
C ILE A 684 0.40 -29.41 -22.55
N TRP A 685 -0.48 -30.28 -22.03
CA TRP A 685 -1.92 -30.06 -22.00
C TRP A 685 -2.46 -30.11 -20.58
N ASN A 686 -2.94 -28.98 -20.07
CA ASN A 686 -3.54 -28.88 -18.74
C ASN A 686 -5.06 -28.78 -18.79
N SER A 687 -5.75 -29.67 -18.08
CA SER A 687 -7.21 -29.61 -17.88
C SER A 687 -7.61 -29.43 -16.41
N GLY A 688 -6.66 -29.21 -15.50
CA GLY A 688 -6.92 -28.93 -14.09
C GLY A 688 -7.07 -27.43 -13.83
N ASP A 689 -7.68 -27.08 -12.70
CA ASP A 689 -7.75 -25.71 -12.17
C ASP A 689 -6.61 -25.45 -11.17
N TYR A 690 -6.19 -24.19 -10.99
CA TYR A 690 -5.14 -23.80 -10.03
C TYR A 690 -3.81 -24.57 -10.22
N VAL A 691 -3.42 -24.80 -11.46
CA VAL A 691 -2.16 -25.44 -11.86
C VAL A 691 -1.15 -24.38 -12.29
N GLN A 692 0.12 -24.60 -11.96
CA GLN A 692 1.25 -23.79 -12.41
C GLN A 692 2.16 -24.60 -13.34
N ILE A 693 2.41 -24.10 -14.54
CA ILE A 693 3.39 -24.66 -15.50
C ILE A 693 4.57 -23.70 -15.60
N ILE A 694 5.73 -24.12 -15.10
CA ILE A 694 6.82 -23.21 -14.75
C ILE A 694 8.13 -23.59 -15.46
N ASN A 695 8.71 -22.61 -16.18
CA ASN A 695 10.08 -22.61 -16.68
C ASN A 695 10.46 -23.72 -17.68
N PHE A 696 9.51 -24.36 -18.35
CA PHE A 696 9.81 -25.35 -19.39
C PHE A 696 10.33 -24.71 -20.68
N ASP A 697 11.12 -25.47 -21.43
CA ASP A 697 11.42 -25.19 -22.84
C ASP A 697 10.56 -26.15 -23.69
N VAL A 698 9.71 -25.62 -24.56
CA VAL A 698 8.63 -26.34 -25.22
C VAL A 698 8.71 -26.13 -26.73
N THR A 699 8.79 -27.25 -27.45
CA THR A 699 8.85 -27.32 -28.92
C THR A 699 7.99 -28.50 -29.41
N GLY A 700 7.78 -28.65 -30.72
CA GLY A 700 6.93 -29.71 -31.23
C GLY A 700 6.85 -29.76 -32.76
N ASN A 701 5.96 -30.61 -33.26
CA ASN A 701 5.71 -30.78 -34.71
C ASN A 701 4.39 -30.14 -35.19
N CYS A 702 3.75 -29.36 -34.32
CA CYS A 702 2.49 -28.70 -34.53
C CYS A 702 2.62 -27.22 -34.13
N SER A 703 1.56 -26.42 -34.32
CA SER A 703 1.56 -25.01 -33.96
C SER A 703 1.05 -24.70 -32.55
N GLU A 704 0.78 -25.72 -31.73
CA GLU A 704 0.27 -25.59 -30.36
C GLU A 704 1.29 -26.11 -29.34
N GLY A 705 1.57 -25.33 -28.29
CA GLY A 705 2.64 -25.60 -27.34
C GLY A 705 2.12 -26.01 -25.96
N ILE A 706 1.68 -25.01 -25.20
CA ILE A 706 1.10 -25.18 -23.86
C ILE A 706 -0.38 -24.84 -23.94
N GLY A 707 -1.22 -25.86 -23.86
CA GLY A 707 -2.67 -25.73 -23.76
C GLY A 707 -3.15 -25.73 -22.32
N VAL A 708 -4.05 -24.81 -21.99
CA VAL A 708 -4.67 -24.65 -20.67
C VAL A 708 -6.19 -24.60 -20.84
N ASN A 709 -6.87 -25.58 -20.25
CA ASN A 709 -8.30 -25.78 -20.28
C ASN A 709 -8.85 -26.02 -18.86
N GLY A 710 -8.67 -25.02 -18.00
CA GLY A 710 -9.12 -25.00 -16.62
C GLY A 710 -8.94 -23.59 -16.03
N ASN A 711 -9.55 -23.30 -14.89
CA ASN A 711 -9.59 -21.97 -14.29
C ASN A 711 -8.36 -21.68 -13.42
N TYR A 712 -8.05 -20.38 -13.25
CA TYR A 712 -7.04 -19.89 -12.31
C TYR A 712 -5.64 -20.51 -12.47
N ASN A 713 -5.31 -20.90 -13.70
CA ASN A 713 -4.04 -21.51 -14.04
C ASN A 713 -2.96 -20.47 -14.32
N ASN A 714 -1.70 -20.82 -14.05
CA ASN A 714 -0.55 -19.97 -14.29
C ASN A 714 0.45 -20.62 -15.25
N VAL A 715 0.83 -19.92 -16.31
CA VAL A 715 1.89 -20.30 -17.25
C VAL A 715 3.03 -19.31 -17.08
N ILE A 716 4.12 -19.73 -16.45
CA ILE A 716 5.14 -18.82 -15.91
C ILE A 716 6.54 -19.15 -16.44
N GLY A 717 7.22 -18.16 -17.03
CA GLY A 717 8.66 -18.27 -17.30
C GLY A 717 9.06 -19.28 -18.38
N ASN A 718 8.10 -19.84 -19.13
CA ASN A 718 8.36 -20.86 -20.13
C ASN A 718 8.96 -20.26 -21.41
N ARG A 719 9.69 -21.07 -22.16
CA ARG A 719 10.15 -20.76 -23.51
C ARG A 719 9.41 -21.66 -24.48
N VAL A 720 8.52 -21.12 -25.31
CA VAL A 720 7.70 -21.89 -26.26
C VAL A 720 8.07 -21.48 -27.67
N HIS A 721 8.68 -22.38 -28.43
CA HIS A 721 9.26 -21.98 -29.71
C HIS A 721 9.32 -23.08 -30.76
N ASP A 722 9.56 -22.66 -32.00
CA ASP A 722 9.76 -23.55 -33.15
C ASP A 722 8.60 -24.55 -33.30
N LEU A 723 7.38 -24.01 -33.38
CA LEU A 723 6.14 -24.77 -33.50
C LEU A 723 5.57 -24.61 -34.92
N PRO A 724 5.89 -25.54 -35.85
CA PRO A 724 5.43 -25.48 -37.23
C PRO A 724 4.00 -26.01 -37.37
N GLY A 725 3.17 -25.41 -38.21
CA GLY A 725 1.83 -25.96 -38.47
C GLY A 725 0.89 -24.98 -39.16
N THR A 726 -0.15 -25.52 -39.80
CA THR A 726 -1.22 -24.74 -40.46
C THR A 726 -2.57 -24.84 -39.75
N GLY A 727 -2.68 -25.63 -38.69
CA GLY A 727 -3.92 -25.81 -37.91
C GLY A 727 -3.64 -25.82 -36.41
N GLY A 728 -4.58 -25.31 -35.62
CA GLY A 728 -4.43 -24.98 -34.20
C GLY A 728 -4.59 -23.47 -33.97
N TYR A 729 -4.47 -23.03 -32.73
CA TYR A 729 -4.82 -21.65 -32.35
C TYR A 729 -3.65 -20.80 -31.84
N ALA A 730 -2.78 -21.35 -30.99
CA ALA A 730 -1.63 -20.60 -30.47
C ALA A 730 -0.55 -21.45 -29.80
N ALA A 731 0.65 -20.88 -29.66
CA ALA A 731 1.74 -21.51 -28.93
C ALA A 731 1.46 -21.63 -27.42
N ILE A 732 0.91 -20.59 -26.80
CA ILE A 732 0.28 -20.68 -25.47
C ILE A 732 -1.20 -20.41 -25.65
N LEU A 733 -2.01 -21.43 -25.38
CA LEU A 733 -3.44 -21.42 -25.59
C LEU A 733 -4.17 -21.51 -24.25
N ALA A 734 -4.73 -20.41 -23.79
CA ALA A 734 -5.65 -20.36 -22.64
C ALA A 734 -7.09 -20.53 -23.13
N ASP A 735 -7.33 -21.72 -23.72
CA ASP A 735 -8.52 -22.18 -24.44
C ASP A 735 -8.92 -21.34 -25.66
N CYS A 736 -9.39 -22.03 -26.70
CA CYS A 736 -9.85 -21.45 -27.95
C CYS A 736 -11.38 -21.42 -28.05
N CYS A 737 -12.15 -22.11 -27.19
CA CYS A 737 -13.59 -22.29 -27.42
C CYS A 737 -14.48 -22.28 -26.16
N SER A 738 -13.94 -22.33 -24.95
CA SER A 738 -14.72 -22.17 -23.71
C SER A 738 -14.59 -20.75 -23.15
N TYR A 739 -15.66 -19.98 -23.29
CA TYR A 739 -15.74 -18.59 -22.83
C TYR A 739 -15.92 -18.43 -21.31
N ASN A 740 -15.91 -19.55 -20.57
CA ASN A 740 -16.16 -19.58 -19.12
C ASN A 740 -14.88 -19.71 -18.29
N LEU A 741 -13.71 -19.85 -18.92
CA LEU A 741 -12.46 -19.91 -18.18
C LEU A 741 -12.13 -18.54 -17.59
N VAL A 742 -11.72 -18.52 -16.33
CA VAL A 742 -11.45 -17.27 -15.62
C VAL A 742 -10.10 -17.29 -14.91
N GLY A 743 -9.49 -16.11 -14.79
CA GLY A 743 -8.32 -15.89 -13.93
C GLY A 743 -7.03 -16.55 -14.43
N ILE A 744 -6.88 -16.75 -15.74
CA ILE A 744 -5.66 -17.30 -16.32
C ILE A 744 -4.54 -16.26 -16.23
N ARG A 745 -3.33 -16.69 -15.85
CA ARG A 745 -2.15 -15.82 -15.80
C ARG A 745 -1.03 -16.37 -16.68
N ILE A 746 -0.55 -15.56 -17.62
CA ILE A 746 0.53 -15.91 -18.54
C ILE A 746 1.64 -14.88 -18.32
N ILE A 747 2.67 -15.25 -17.57
CA ILE A 747 3.64 -14.30 -17.02
C ILE A 747 5.08 -14.69 -17.33
N GLY A 748 5.89 -13.76 -17.85
CA GLY A 748 7.34 -13.99 -17.96
C GLY A 748 7.75 -14.96 -19.05
N ASN A 749 6.86 -15.32 -19.99
CA ASN A 749 7.14 -16.33 -21.02
C ASN A 749 7.85 -15.71 -22.22
N VAL A 750 8.60 -16.55 -22.92
CA VAL A 750 9.31 -16.23 -24.16
C VAL A 750 8.71 -17.11 -25.26
N VAL A 751 8.03 -16.50 -26.24
CA VAL A 751 7.28 -17.22 -27.28
C VAL A 751 7.77 -16.79 -28.66
N ASP A 752 8.20 -17.74 -29.51
CA ASP A 752 8.83 -17.37 -30.77
C ASP A 752 8.80 -18.41 -31.89
N ASN A 753 8.76 -17.93 -33.12
CA ASN A 753 8.75 -18.75 -34.34
C ASN A 753 7.55 -19.71 -34.41
N ILE A 754 6.35 -19.14 -34.39
CA ILE A 754 5.09 -19.89 -34.31
C ILE A 754 4.38 -19.86 -35.67
N ALA A 755 4.27 -21.03 -36.31
CA ALA A 755 3.68 -21.22 -37.63
C ALA A 755 4.24 -20.30 -38.73
N MET A 756 5.47 -19.80 -38.57
CA MET A 756 6.10 -18.89 -39.51
C MET A 756 6.33 -19.56 -40.87
N GLY A 757 6.14 -18.79 -41.95
CA GLY A 757 6.33 -19.27 -43.33
C GLY A 757 5.23 -20.19 -43.85
N THR A 758 4.20 -20.50 -43.04
CA THR A 758 3.08 -21.36 -43.45
C THR A 758 1.98 -20.62 -44.22
N GLY A 759 1.98 -19.29 -44.17
CA GLY A 759 0.92 -18.44 -44.72
C GLY A 759 -0.36 -18.40 -43.87
N SER A 760 -0.38 -19.08 -42.72
CA SER A 760 -1.50 -19.01 -41.77
C SER A 760 -1.66 -17.59 -41.21
N ASN A 761 -2.90 -17.19 -40.98
CA ASN A 761 -3.28 -15.90 -40.41
C ASN A 761 -4.09 -16.03 -39.12
N LEU A 762 -4.17 -17.26 -38.57
CA LEU A 762 -5.05 -17.62 -37.45
C LEU A 762 -4.29 -18.24 -36.27
N ILE A 763 -2.96 -18.38 -36.37
CA ILE A 763 -2.14 -19.00 -35.34
C ILE A 763 -1.33 -17.94 -34.62
N HIS A 764 -1.63 -17.76 -33.35
CA HIS A 764 -1.14 -16.68 -32.51
C HIS A 764 0.03 -17.14 -31.63
N GLY A 765 0.78 -16.19 -31.06
CA GLY A 765 1.78 -16.50 -30.03
C GLY A 765 1.08 -16.89 -28.73
N ILE A 766 0.36 -15.94 -28.15
CA ILE A 766 -0.48 -16.13 -26.97
C ILE A 766 -1.93 -15.86 -27.35
N TYR A 767 -2.82 -16.77 -26.97
CA TYR A 767 -4.25 -16.64 -27.13
C TYR A 767 -4.92 -16.81 -25.77
N ALA A 768 -5.62 -15.75 -25.34
CA ALA A 768 -6.40 -15.76 -24.11
C ALA A 768 -7.89 -15.65 -24.40
N ALA A 769 -8.66 -16.58 -23.83
CA ALA A 769 -10.11 -16.55 -23.81
C ALA A 769 -10.63 -16.42 -22.37
N GLY A 770 -11.87 -15.93 -22.26
CA GLY A 770 -12.58 -15.80 -20.98
C GLY A 770 -12.08 -14.66 -20.07
N PRO A 771 -12.91 -14.19 -19.13
CA PRO A 771 -12.70 -12.91 -18.47
C PRO A 771 -11.61 -12.93 -17.40
N GLY A 772 -10.96 -11.76 -17.20
CA GLY A 772 -10.01 -11.55 -16.10
C GLY A 772 -8.64 -12.21 -16.31
N SER A 773 -8.24 -12.40 -17.55
CA SER A 773 -6.91 -12.93 -17.88
C SER A 773 -5.80 -11.89 -17.60
N VAL A 774 -4.63 -12.33 -17.13
CA VAL A 774 -3.48 -11.48 -16.85
C VAL A 774 -2.29 -11.95 -17.67
N ILE A 775 -1.88 -11.14 -18.65
CA ILE A 775 -0.80 -11.43 -19.60
C ILE A 775 0.28 -10.39 -19.39
N MET A 776 1.34 -10.75 -18.66
CA MET A 776 2.35 -9.77 -18.26
C MET A 776 3.78 -10.23 -18.47
N ASN A 777 4.67 -9.28 -18.73
CA ASN A 777 6.11 -9.53 -18.78
C ASN A 777 6.49 -10.63 -19.80
N ASN A 778 5.73 -10.81 -20.88
CA ASN A 778 6.07 -11.80 -21.92
C ASN A 778 6.85 -11.15 -23.05
N ILE A 779 7.76 -11.90 -23.66
CA ILE A 779 8.38 -11.55 -24.94
C ILE A 779 7.80 -12.48 -25.99
N VAL A 780 7.10 -11.94 -26.98
CA VAL A 780 6.47 -12.72 -28.04
C VAL A 780 6.90 -12.19 -29.40
N THR A 781 7.53 -13.04 -30.21
CA THR A 781 8.01 -12.63 -31.53
C THR A 781 7.66 -13.63 -32.61
N ARG A 782 7.57 -13.17 -33.86
CA ARG A 782 7.47 -14.06 -35.04
C ARG A 782 6.35 -15.12 -34.91
N ALA A 783 5.14 -14.69 -34.61
CA ALA A 783 3.95 -15.50 -34.76
C ALA A 783 3.25 -15.18 -36.09
N SER A 784 2.70 -16.18 -36.76
CA SER A 784 2.06 -16.02 -38.07
C SER A 784 0.86 -15.05 -38.07
N ALA A 785 0.15 -14.94 -36.93
CA ALA A 785 -0.97 -14.03 -36.71
C ALA A 785 -0.63 -12.96 -35.66
N ALA A 786 -1.40 -12.88 -34.56
CA ALA A 786 -1.08 -11.94 -33.48
C ALA A 786 0.01 -12.51 -32.56
N CYS A 787 0.91 -11.66 -32.06
CA CYS A 787 1.79 -12.02 -30.96
C CYS A 787 0.93 -12.31 -29.71
N ILE A 788 0.03 -11.39 -29.35
CA ILE A 788 -0.96 -11.61 -28.27
C ILE A 788 -2.35 -11.31 -28.84
N THR A 789 -3.30 -12.23 -28.64
CA THR A 789 -4.70 -12.00 -28.98
C THR A 789 -5.64 -12.35 -27.84
N HIS A 790 -6.75 -11.62 -27.82
CA HIS A 790 -7.91 -11.83 -26.97
C HIS A 790 -9.07 -12.21 -27.87
N TYR A 791 -9.83 -13.26 -27.52
CA TYR A 791 -11.00 -13.66 -28.30
C TYR A 791 -12.00 -14.47 -27.45
N HIS A 792 -13.20 -14.76 -27.98
CA HIS A 792 -14.29 -15.53 -27.34
C HIS A 792 -14.82 -15.05 -25.97
N GLY A 793 -14.31 -13.95 -25.40
CA GLY A 793 -14.88 -13.33 -24.19
C GLY A 793 -13.90 -12.80 -23.17
N SER A 794 -12.71 -12.43 -23.61
CA SER A 794 -11.62 -11.97 -22.75
C SER A 794 -11.78 -10.53 -22.24
N THR A 795 -12.91 -10.21 -21.61
CA THR A 795 -13.17 -8.89 -20.98
C THR A 795 -12.42 -8.73 -19.65
N ARG A 796 -12.17 -7.48 -19.24
CA ARG A 796 -11.53 -7.14 -17.95
C ARG A 796 -10.15 -7.77 -17.78
N SER A 797 -9.45 -7.97 -18.90
CA SER A 797 -8.11 -8.55 -18.90
C SER A 797 -7.06 -7.47 -18.63
N ILE A 798 -5.86 -7.90 -18.24
CA ILE A 798 -4.68 -7.04 -18.06
C ILE A 798 -3.59 -7.55 -19.00
N VAL A 799 -3.09 -6.66 -19.87
CA VAL A 799 -2.01 -6.92 -20.82
C VAL A 799 -0.92 -5.89 -20.59
N SER A 800 0.07 -6.25 -19.78
CA SER A 800 1.05 -5.26 -19.29
C SER A 800 2.51 -5.68 -19.46
N ASN A 801 3.40 -4.71 -19.67
CA ASN A 801 4.85 -4.97 -19.74
C ASN A 801 5.26 -6.05 -20.77
N ASN A 802 4.49 -6.29 -21.83
CA ASN A 802 4.87 -7.27 -22.84
C ASN A 802 5.73 -6.63 -23.93
N VAL A 803 6.63 -7.40 -24.52
CA VAL A 803 7.39 -7.04 -25.72
C VAL A 803 6.89 -7.89 -26.87
N VAL A 804 6.29 -7.27 -27.89
CA VAL A 804 5.74 -7.96 -29.07
C VAL A 804 6.38 -7.45 -30.35
N ALA A 805 6.89 -8.36 -31.18
CA ALA A 805 7.52 -7.95 -32.44
C ALA A 805 7.39 -8.94 -33.61
N ASN A 806 7.42 -8.38 -34.82
CA ASN A 806 7.45 -9.13 -36.07
C ASN A 806 6.26 -10.10 -36.25
N CYS A 807 5.09 -9.72 -35.76
CA CYS A 807 3.82 -10.43 -35.94
C CYS A 807 2.90 -9.68 -36.92
N LYS A 808 1.83 -10.32 -37.42
CA LYS A 808 0.80 -9.62 -38.20
C LYS A 808 0.08 -8.57 -37.34
N TYR A 809 -0.24 -8.94 -36.10
CA TYR A 809 -0.74 -8.02 -35.08
C TYR A 809 0.17 -8.13 -33.85
N GLY A 810 0.58 -7.02 -33.25
CA GLY A 810 1.34 -7.05 -32.00
C GLY A 810 0.41 -7.50 -30.87
N ILE A 811 -0.43 -6.59 -30.40
CA ILE A 811 -1.49 -6.88 -29.43
C ILE A 811 -2.84 -6.66 -30.11
N GLN A 812 -3.63 -7.72 -30.20
CA GLN A 812 -4.99 -7.70 -30.72
C GLN A 812 -6.00 -7.85 -29.59
N ILE A 813 -6.90 -6.89 -29.48
CA ILE A 813 -8.05 -6.92 -28.58
C ILE A 813 -9.29 -7.21 -29.42
N ALA A 814 -9.91 -8.36 -29.20
CA ALA A 814 -11.03 -8.84 -30.00
C ALA A 814 -11.94 -9.75 -29.18
N ALA A 815 -13.16 -9.94 -29.67
CA ALA A 815 -14.12 -10.86 -29.09
C ALA A 815 -14.96 -11.55 -30.15
N ASP A 816 -15.70 -12.56 -29.73
CA ASP A 816 -16.77 -13.14 -30.52
C ASP A 816 -18.03 -12.27 -30.35
N GLY A 817 -18.29 -11.39 -31.33
CA GLY A 817 -19.39 -10.43 -31.28
C GLY A 817 -20.79 -11.05 -31.21
N ALA A 818 -20.94 -12.36 -31.41
CA ALA A 818 -22.21 -13.07 -31.20
C ALA A 818 -22.46 -13.46 -29.73
N ILE A 819 -21.42 -13.48 -28.90
CA ILE A 819 -21.47 -13.97 -27.52
C ILE A 819 -21.21 -12.83 -26.53
N THR A 820 -20.18 -12.02 -26.78
CA THR A 820 -19.72 -10.99 -25.83
C THR A 820 -18.77 -9.99 -26.50
N SER A 821 -18.57 -8.84 -25.88
CA SER A 821 -17.56 -7.85 -26.26
C SER A 821 -16.39 -7.87 -25.28
N ASP A 822 -15.16 -7.77 -25.78
CA ASP A 822 -13.99 -7.52 -24.93
C ASP A 822 -14.03 -6.06 -24.47
N ASP A 823 -14.40 -5.85 -23.21
CA ASP A 823 -14.59 -4.52 -22.63
C ASP A 823 -13.85 -4.38 -21.29
N TYR A 824 -13.52 -3.15 -20.88
CA TYR A 824 -12.76 -2.85 -19.66
C TYR A 824 -11.40 -3.55 -19.56
N THR A 825 -10.82 -3.99 -20.68
CA THR A 825 -9.48 -4.57 -20.73
C THR A 825 -8.43 -3.46 -20.73
N THR A 826 -7.35 -3.70 -20.00
CA THR A 826 -6.22 -2.77 -19.90
C THR A 826 -5.05 -3.29 -20.69
N VAL A 827 -4.50 -2.45 -21.57
CA VAL A 827 -3.28 -2.70 -22.32
C VAL A 827 -2.29 -1.60 -21.99
N ASP A 828 -1.38 -1.88 -21.06
CA ASP A 828 -0.48 -0.85 -20.53
C ASP A 828 1.00 -1.19 -20.58
N ASN A 829 1.86 -0.18 -20.70
CA ASN A 829 3.30 -0.37 -20.55
C ASN A 829 3.91 -1.44 -21.48
N ASN A 830 3.32 -1.70 -22.65
CA ASN A 830 3.85 -2.69 -23.60
C ASN A 830 4.81 -2.04 -24.62
N ILE A 831 5.61 -2.85 -25.29
CA ILE A 831 6.46 -2.47 -26.43
C ILE A 831 5.99 -3.27 -27.65
N ALA A 832 5.48 -2.60 -28.69
CA ALA A 832 4.98 -3.24 -29.92
C ALA A 832 5.69 -2.69 -31.17
N VAL A 833 6.53 -3.53 -31.78
CA VAL A 833 7.49 -3.10 -32.82
C VAL A 833 7.48 -3.99 -34.06
N ASN A 834 7.59 -3.40 -35.25
CA ASN A 834 7.74 -4.13 -36.52
C ASN A 834 6.58 -5.11 -36.84
N ASN A 835 5.38 -4.85 -36.33
CA ASN A 835 4.21 -5.68 -36.63
C ASN A 835 3.46 -5.15 -37.87
N GLY A 836 2.48 -5.91 -38.36
CA GLY A 836 1.49 -5.35 -39.30
C GLY A 836 0.72 -4.20 -38.63
N ARG A 837 0.03 -4.49 -37.52
CA ARG A 837 -0.52 -3.46 -36.61
C ARG A 837 0.10 -3.61 -35.23
N GLY A 838 0.51 -2.52 -34.60
CA GLY A 838 1.13 -2.54 -33.27
C GLY A 838 0.12 -2.97 -32.20
N ILE A 839 -0.80 -2.07 -31.87
CA ILE A 839 -1.96 -2.35 -31.03
C ILE A 839 -3.22 -2.20 -31.88
N TYR A 840 -4.10 -3.20 -31.85
CA TYR A 840 -5.26 -3.29 -32.72
C TYR A 840 -6.53 -3.68 -31.96
N GLU A 841 -7.57 -2.85 -32.02
CA GLU A 841 -8.94 -3.22 -31.64
C GLU A 841 -9.69 -3.77 -32.84
N TYR A 842 -10.21 -4.99 -32.71
CA TYR A 842 -11.15 -5.53 -33.68
C TYR A 842 -12.55 -4.95 -33.46
N PRO A 843 -13.39 -4.80 -34.50
CA PRO A 843 -14.75 -4.24 -34.41
C PRO A 843 -15.72 -4.86 -33.39
N THR A 844 -15.34 -5.96 -32.74
CA THR A 844 -16.11 -6.63 -31.69
C THR A 844 -15.67 -6.23 -30.27
N ALA A 845 -14.66 -5.37 -30.13
CA ALA A 845 -14.24 -4.80 -28.86
C ALA A 845 -15.28 -3.79 -28.32
N GLY A 846 -15.43 -3.77 -27.00
CA GLY A 846 -16.25 -2.80 -26.27
C GLY A 846 -15.54 -1.44 -26.11
N PRO A 847 -16.28 -0.39 -25.73
CA PRO A 847 -15.78 0.99 -25.77
C PRO A 847 -14.98 1.42 -24.54
N HIS A 848 -14.85 0.61 -23.50
CA HIS A 848 -14.21 1.00 -22.24
C HIS A 848 -12.80 0.41 -22.06
N ASN A 849 -12.20 -0.12 -23.12
CA ASN A 849 -10.81 -0.58 -23.08
C ASN A 849 -9.84 0.60 -22.93
N VAL A 850 -8.68 0.34 -22.31
CA VAL A 850 -7.70 1.38 -21.99
C VAL A 850 -6.32 0.99 -22.51
N TYR A 851 -5.63 1.95 -23.13
CA TYR A 851 -4.32 1.76 -23.78
C TYR A 851 -3.30 2.76 -23.24
N ASN A 852 -2.65 2.41 -22.12
CA ASN A 852 -1.81 3.34 -21.37
C ASN A 852 -0.31 3.12 -21.56
N ASN A 853 0.48 4.18 -21.66
CA ASN A 853 1.94 4.09 -21.52
C ASN A 853 2.63 3.06 -22.45
N ASN A 854 2.09 2.76 -23.62
CA ASN A 854 2.71 1.80 -24.55
C ASN A 854 3.73 2.48 -25.46
N ILE A 855 4.73 1.73 -25.91
CA ILE A 855 5.64 2.12 -26.99
C ILE A 855 5.21 1.40 -28.27
N VAL A 856 4.95 2.15 -29.32
CA VAL A 856 4.60 1.60 -30.65
C VAL A 856 5.56 2.15 -31.71
N TYR A 857 6.18 1.27 -32.51
CA TYR A 857 7.16 1.70 -33.51
C TYR A 857 7.19 0.81 -34.76
N ASN A 858 7.32 1.44 -35.93
CA ASN A 858 7.54 0.78 -37.23
C ASN A 858 6.54 -0.34 -37.55
N ASN A 859 5.26 -0.16 -37.20
CA ASN A 859 4.23 -1.12 -37.55
C ASN A 859 3.62 -0.76 -38.92
N SER A 860 3.66 -1.69 -39.88
CA SER A 860 3.55 -1.40 -41.32
C SER A 860 2.17 -0.91 -41.80
N THR A 861 1.12 -1.26 -41.08
CA THR A 861 -0.26 -0.80 -41.32
C THR A 861 -0.63 0.34 -40.37
N ALA A 862 -0.40 0.17 -39.07
CA ALA A 862 -0.69 1.17 -38.05
C ALA A 862 0.04 0.88 -36.74
N ASN A 863 0.53 1.90 -36.06
CA ASN A 863 1.10 1.77 -34.71
C ASN A 863 0.02 1.52 -33.65
N SER A 864 -1.09 2.25 -33.76
CA SER A 864 -2.31 2.04 -32.98
C SER A 864 -3.50 2.13 -33.94
N ASP A 865 -4.37 1.14 -33.93
CA ASP A 865 -5.59 1.08 -34.74
C ASP A 865 -6.76 0.72 -33.82
N LEU A 866 -7.37 1.76 -33.25
CA LEU A 866 -8.42 1.67 -32.24
C LEU A 866 -9.74 2.15 -32.86
N CYS A 867 -10.71 1.26 -33.02
CA CYS A 867 -11.95 1.51 -33.75
C CYS A 867 -13.13 1.86 -32.85
N CYS A 868 -13.05 1.49 -31.58
CA CYS A 868 -14.24 0.99 -30.90
C CYS A 868 -14.58 1.74 -29.61
N GLY A 869 -13.92 2.88 -29.38
CA GLY A 869 -14.21 3.80 -28.27
C GLY A 869 -13.19 3.75 -27.13
N GLY A 870 -12.22 2.84 -27.19
CA GLY A 870 -11.16 2.71 -26.19
C GLY A 870 -10.34 4.00 -26.00
N THR A 871 -9.85 4.19 -24.77
CA THR A 871 -9.11 5.40 -24.38
C THR A 871 -7.61 5.14 -24.38
N GLN A 872 -6.85 5.95 -25.13
CA GLN A 872 -5.39 5.86 -25.20
C GLN A 872 -4.74 7.07 -24.53
N THR A 873 -3.90 6.83 -23.51
CA THR A 873 -3.19 7.90 -22.76
C THR A 873 -1.72 7.53 -22.57
N GLY A 874 -0.79 8.47 -22.73
CA GLY A 874 0.65 8.21 -22.49
C GLY A 874 1.32 7.21 -23.45
N THR A 875 0.60 6.63 -24.40
CA THR A 875 1.20 5.77 -25.45
C THR A 875 1.94 6.63 -26.47
N ILE A 876 3.20 6.30 -26.75
CA ILE A 876 4.08 7.06 -27.66
C ILE A 876 4.37 6.32 -28.95
N THR A 877 4.35 7.07 -30.06
CA THR A 877 4.92 6.65 -31.34
C THR A 877 6.29 7.29 -31.50
N LEU A 878 7.30 6.48 -31.85
CA LEU A 878 8.68 6.95 -31.96
C LEU A 878 9.10 7.26 -33.39
N THR A 879 9.97 8.25 -33.56
CA THR A 879 10.76 8.43 -34.79
C THR A 879 11.91 7.42 -34.85
N ALA A 880 12.49 7.21 -36.03
CA ALA A 880 13.63 6.31 -36.18
C ALA A 880 14.84 6.70 -35.31
N ALA A 881 15.07 8.00 -35.13
CA ALA A 881 16.14 8.52 -34.27
C ALA A 881 15.84 8.30 -32.78
N GLN A 882 14.59 8.47 -32.35
CA GLN A 882 14.19 8.19 -30.97
C GLN A 882 14.22 6.69 -30.66
N PHE A 883 13.82 5.84 -31.60
CA PHE A 883 13.83 4.40 -31.43
C PHE A 883 15.25 3.82 -31.37
N SER A 884 16.14 4.23 -32.29
CA SER A 884 17.57 3.87 -32.19
C SER A 884 18.22 4.43 -30.92
N ALA A 885 17.56 5.41 -30.29
CA ALA A 885 17.94 6.01 -29.05
C ALA A 885 17.22 5.48 -27.80
N LEU A 886 16.37 4.47 -27.93
CA LEU A 886 15.48 4.07 -26.86
C LEU A 886 16.09 3.01 -25.96
N PHE A 887 16.59 1.93 -26.56
CA PHE A 887 17.01 0.73 -25.84
C PHE A 887 18.53 0.58 -25.75
N VAL A 888 18.99 -0.19 -24.77
CA VAL A 888 20.39 -0.61 -24.66
C VAL A 888 20.81 -1.42 -25.90
N ASN A 889 20.01 -2.40 -26.33
CA ASN A 889 20.25 -3.18 -27.54
C ASN A 889 18.97 -3.86 -28.08
N TYR A 890 18.30 -3.25 -29.06
CA TYR A 890 17.14 -3.90 -29.70
C TYR A 890 17.54 -4.81 -30.86
N THR A 891 17.21 -6.10 -30.78
CA THR A 891 17.46 -7.08 -31.86
C THR A 891 16.20 -7.56 -32.59
N GLY A 892 15.02 -7.42 -31.96
CA GLY A 892 13.74 -7.87 -32.52
C GLY A 892 13.52 -9.39 -32.54
N ASP A 893 14.46 -10.19 -32.04
CA ASP A 893 14.44 -11.65 -32.04
C ASP A 893 14.73 -12.26 -30.65
N MET A 894 14.36 -11.53 -29.60
CA MET A 894 14.48 -11.88 -28.17
C MET A 894 15.91 -11.93 -27.61
N THR A 895 16.94 -11.76 -28.43
CA THR A 895 18.35 -11.79 -27.99
C THR A 895 18.88 -10.43 -27.52
N GLY A 896 18.05 -9.39 -27.63
CA GLY A 896 18.38 -8.02 -27.28
C GLY A 896 18.21 -7.68 -25.80
N ASP A 897 18.70 -6.50 -25.45
CA ASP A 897 18.45 -5.82 -24.18
C ASP A 897 17.45 -4.67 -24.43
N TYR A 898 16.22 -4.89 -23.99
CA TYR A 898 15.10 -3.98 -24.17
C TYR A 898 14.94 -2.98 -23.03
N HIS A 899 15.90 -2.90 -22.11
CA HIS A 899 15.93 -1.83 -21.12
C HIS A 899 16.09 -0.48 -21.80
N LEU A 900 15.43 0.54 -21.24
CA LEU A 900 15.63 1.92 -21.66
C LEU A 900 17.11 2.30 -21.47
N ARG A 901 17.61 3.25 -22.25
CA ARG A 901 18.95 3.83 -22.06
C ARG A 901 18.84 5.25 -21.53
N SER A 902 19.89 5.74 -20.88
CA SER A 902 19.93 7.11 -20.33
C SER A 902 19.50 8.16 -21.35
N GLY A 903 18.56 9.02 -20.96
CA GLY A 903 18.02 10.08 -21.82
C GLY A 903 17.00 9.59 -22.85
N ALA A 904 16.55 8.34 -22.78
CA ALA A 904 15.43 7.85 -23.58
C ALA A 904 14.17 8.69 -23.32
N VAL A 905 13.43 8.99 -24.39
CA VAL A 905 12.21 9.82 -24.34
C VAL A 905 11.05 9.18 -23.57
N ALA A 906 11.17 7.90 -23.21
CA ALA A 906 10.19 7.15 -22.45
C ALA A 906 10.37 7.30 -20.92
N ILE A 907 11.51 7.82 -20.46
CA ILE A 907 11.81 7.98 -19.03
C ILE A 907 10.95 9.11 -18.45
N ASP A 908 10.31 8.85 -17.31
CA ASP A 908 9.45 9.78 -16.55
C ASP A 908 8.33 10.43 -17.38
N ALA A 909 7.86 9.73 -18.42
CA ALA A 909 6.92 10.29 -19.39
C ALA A 909 5.50 9.71 -19.31
N GLY A 910 5.29 8.66 -18.50
CA GLY A 910 4.02 7.95 -18.40
C GLY A 910 2.96 8.66 -17.55
N THR A 911 1.72 8.23 -17.71
CA THR A 911 0.57 8.67 -16.93
C THR A 911 0.25 7.67 -15.82
N LEU A 912 -0.28 8.18 -14.70
CA LEU A 912 -0.85 7.37 -13.61
C LEU A 912 -2.39 7.32 -13.66
N SER A 913 -3.02 8.01 -14.62
CA SER A 913 -4.47 8.14 -14.68
C SER A 913 -5.16 6.83 -15.11
N CYS A 914 -6.14 6.41 -14.33
CA CYS A 914 -7.05 5.31 -14.65
C CYS A 914 -8.39 5.82 -15.19
N ALA A 915 -8.94 5.13 -16.19
CA ALA A 915 -10.31 5.36 -16.65
C ALA A 915 -11.33 4.73 -15.69
N SER A 916 -12.56 5.23 -15.71
CA SER A 916 -13.66 4.71 -14.86
C SER A 916 -13.96 3.24 -15.17
N GLY A 917 -14.00 2.39 -14.14
CA GLY A 917 -14.34 0.96 -14.26
C GLY A 917 -13.14 0.02 -14.47
N VAL A 918 -11.92 0.55 -14.57
CA VAL A 918 -10.68 -0.25 -14.64
C VAL A 918 -9.95 -0.23 -13.29
N THR A 919 -9.45 -1.39 -12.85
CA THR A 919 -8.86 -1.59 -11.52
C THR A 919 -7.34 -1.42 -11.46
N SER A 920 -6.64 -1.45 -12.59
CA SER A 920 -5.18 -1.30 -12.70
C SER A 920 -4.82 -0.76 -14.08
N CYS A 921 -4.08 0.34 -14.19
CA CYS A 921 -3.78 0.99 -15.48
C CYS A 921 -2.30 1.37 -15.67
N VAL A 922 -1.48 1.07 -14.67
CA VAL A 922 -0.02 1.11 -14.67
C VAL A 922 0.43 -0.07 -13.81
N PRO A 923 1.34 -0.92 -14.29
CA PRO A 923 1.78 -2.06 -13.52
C PRO A 923 2.73 -1.56 -12.41
N LEU A 924 2.54 -2.07 -11.19
CA LEU A 924 3.32 -1.63 -10.02
C LEU A 924 4.81 -1.97 -10.15
N LEU A 925 5.08 -3.06 -10.87
CA LEU A 925 6.42 -3.54 -11.17
C LEU A 925 6.60 -3.58 -12.69
N ASP A 926 7.80 -3.30 -13.16
CA ASP A 926 8.17 -3.49 -14.56
C ASP A 926 8.46 -4.97 -14.88
N PHE A 927 9.00 -5.22 -16.07
CA PHE A 927 9.39 -6.55 -16.53
C PHE A 927 10.35 -7.29 -15.57
N ASP A 928 11.30 -6.57 -14.98
CA ASP A 928 12.37 -7.07 -14.12
C ASP A 928 12.00 -7.09 -12.62
N GLY A 929 10.76 -6.70 -12.29
CA GLY A 929 10.32 -6.56 -10.91
C GLY A 929 10.75 -5.23 -10.26
N VAL A 930 11.12 -4.24 -11.06
CA VAL A 930 11.46 -2.88 -10.60
C VAL A 930 10.17 -2.13 -10.24
N PRO A 931 10.06 -1.55 -9.04
CA PRO A 931 8.92 -0.72 -8.69
C PRO A 931 8.78 0.51 -9.59
N ARG A 932 7.54 0.88 -9.94
CA ARG A 932 7.24 2.11 -10.67
C ARG A 932 6.48 3.12 -9.80
N PRO A 933 6.72 4.44 -9.92
CA PRO A 933 7.84 5.03 -10.67
C PRO A 933 9.16 4.95 -9.89
N GLN A 934 10.30 4.94 -10.58
CA GLN A 934 11.61 5.21 -9.96
C GLN A 934 11.94 6.72 -9.94
N GLY A 935 11.41 7.48 -10.91
CA GLY A 935 11.57 8.93 -11.01
C GLY A 935 10.30 9.73 -10.68
N LEU A 936 10.02 10.76 -11.46
CA LEU A 936 8.88 11.66 -11.29
C LEU A 936 7.55 11.06 -11.77
N ALA A 937 7.60 10.11 -12.71
CA ALA A 937 6.43 9.46 -13.29
C ALA A 937 6.83 8.05 -13.79
N PRO A 938 5.88 7.12 -14.04
CA PRO A 938 6.27 5.80 -14.53
C PRO A 938 6.85 5.93 -15.93
N ASP A 939 7.84 5.10 -16.26
CA ASP A 939 8.37 5.08 -17.60
C ASP A 939 7.37 4.45 -18.58
N ILE A 940 7.40 4.89 -19.83
CA ILE A 940 6.57 4.35 -20.89
C ILE A 940 7.22 3.06 -21.43
N GLY A 941 6.43 2.02 -21.68
CA GLY A 941 6.93 0.70 -22.11
C GLY A 941 7.22 -0.24 -20.95
N ALA A 942 7.83 -1.40 -21.24
CA ALA A 942 7.83 -2.56 -20.34
C ALA A 942 8.85 -2.53 -19.21
N TYR A 943 9.83 -1.63 -19.30
CA TYR A 943 10.94 -1.51 -18.35
C TYR A 943 10.94 -0.13 -17.70
N GLU A 944 11.35 -0.08 -16.44
CA GLU A 944 11.56 1.14 -15.66
C GLU A 944 13.07 1.42 -15.55
N TRP A 945 13.48 2.63 -15.85
CA TRP A 945 14.84 3.11 -15.82
C TRP A 945 15.33 3.30 -14.39
N ARG A 946 16.61 2.97 -14.13
CA ARG A 946 17.25 2.99 -12.82
C ARG A 946 18.55 3.80 -12.84
#